data_AF-A0A3B8IPJ0-F1
#
_entry.id   AF-A0A3B8IPJ0-F1
#
_cell.length_a   1.000
_cell.length_b   1.000
_cell.length_c   1.000
_cell.angle_alpha   90.00
_cell.angle_beta   90.00
_cell.angle_gamma   90.00
#
_symmetry.space_group_name_H-M   'P 1'
#
loop_
_entity.id
_entity.type
_entity.pdbx_description
1 polymer ?
#
loop_
_entity_poly.entity_id
_entity_poly.type
_entity_poly.pdbx_seq_one_letter_code
_entity_poly.pdbx_strand_id
1 'polypeptide(L)'
;MKSTYLLVGLTALLFAACTAPQTPSEEMILTDGWQFRQAGESQWLDATVPGTVHTDLLAQGKIEDPYYRLNEHDQQWIDKEDWEYQTEFDVPGSLLDKGQVVLDFAGLDTYADVYLNGSLILQADNMFRAWQVPVKDLLKSQGNQLRVLLRSPIQEGLAAYDSLDYIIPVSDNDNSTLGGVGEKRVSIFTRKAGYHFGWDWGPRLVSSGIWRPITLRGWEALALTDVFVKQNSLTDAKAELSAQVTIDVKEASEVTVEVVVADEVKAKQITSLEPGEQLLTLPFALENPQRWWPNGLGDPYRYPVTVRVSRNGQVWDEETKQVGLRTLEIIREPDSVGMSFTVAVNGQPVFMKGANYIPLDVFVPRVSDGQYEHALRSARDANMNMVRVWGGGIYENEIFYELCDQYGLLVWQDFMFACAMFPGDEAFLANVKAEAEYNVKRLRQHPSIALWCGNNEVLSAWKRWGWEGQMEETYGAEVKDKVWKAYDDIFHNILPEAVAAHDPDRFYWASSPQVDEGVPEEMHSGDAHYWMVWWGKQPFESYQEAIPRFMSEFGFQSFPDITTVKRYTEEEDWSIYSEVMQSHQRSSIGNVTIAEYMERDYRDPKNFEMFLYVNHVLQAEGIKMGIEGHRKAMPYCMGSLY
;
A
#
# COMPACT_ATOMS: atom_id res chain seq x y z
N MET A 1 90.93 31.75 -9.28
CA MET A 1 90.17 30.55 -8.85
C MET A 1 89.46 30.92 -7.55
N LYS A 2 88.14 31.02 -7.40
CA LYS A 2 86.98 30.47 -8.11
C LYS A 2 85.81 31.48 -8.07
N SER A 3 84.97 31.45 -9.10
CA SER A 3 83.75 32.23 -9.30
C SER A 3 82.56 31.74 -8.49
N THR A 4 81.71 32.69 -8.07
CA THR A 4 80.26 32.87 -8.34
C THR A 4 79.39 31.61 -8.51
N TYR A 5 78.24 31.54 -7.83
CA TYR A 5 76.89 31.57 -8.43
C TYR A 5 75.78 31.63 -7.35
N LEU A 6 74.90 32.61 -7.54
CA LEU A 6 73.65 32.87 -6.85
C LEU A 6 72.58 31.96 -7.51
N LEU A 7 71.82 31.18 -6.74
CA LEU A 7 70.68 30.41 -7.26
C LEU A 7 69.40 30.85 -6.53
N VAL A 8 68.57 31.60 -7.24
CA VAL A 8 67.19 31.93 -6.85
C VAL A 8 66.31 30.79 -7.35
N GLY A 9 65.72 30.02 -6.43
CA GLY A 9 64.73 28.99 -6.74
C GLY A 9 63.32 29.57 -6.74
N LEU A 10 62.73 29.72 -7.93
CA LEU A 10 61.31 30.02 -8.11
C LEU A 10 60.50 28.74 -7.81
N THR A 11 59.75 28.72 -6.71
CA THR A 11 58.78 27.64 -6.42
C THR A 11 57.43 28.05 -6.97
N ALA A 12 57.05 27.52 -8.13
CA ALA A 12 55.69 27.63 -8.65
C ALA A 12 54.83 26.56 -7.95
N LEU A 13 54.01 26.99 -6.98
CA LEU A 13 52.93 26.20 -6.41
C LEU A 13 51.79 26.13 -7.43
N LEU A 14 51.77 25.04 -8.22
CA LEU A 14 50.58 24.61 -8.95
C LEU A 14 49.57 24.11 -7.91
N PHE A 15 48.63 24.97 -7.51
CA PHE A 15 47.37 24.53 -6.91
C PHE A 15 46.58 23.80 -7.98
N ALA A 16 46.84 22.51 -8.15
CA ALA A 16 45.84 21.61 -8.70
C ALA A 16 44.73 21.56 -7.65
N ALA A 17 43.68 22.34 -7.86
CA ALA A 17 42.42 22.14 -7.16
C ALA A 17 41.98 20.71 -7.52
N CYS A 18 42.20 19.76 -6.60
CA CYS A 18 41.48 18.50 -6.61
C CYS A 18 40.01 18.85 -6.37
N THR A 19 39.30 19.19 -7.44
CA THR A 19 37.85 19.12 -7.44
C THR A 19 37.52 17.67 -7.13
N ALA A 20 36.92 17.40 -5.97
CA ALA A 20 36.33 16.11 -5.69
C ALA A 20 35.45 15.73 -6.89
N PRO A 21 35.46 14.46 -7.34
CA PRO A 21 34.60 14.04 -8.43
C PRO A 21 33.16 14.41 -8.04
N GLN A 22 32.52 15.30 -8.81
CA GLN A 22 31.12 15.62 -8.62
C GLN A 22 30.31 14.34 -8.83
N THR A 23 29.58 13.92 -7.79
CA THR A 23 28.65 12.81 -7.88
C THR A 23 27.56 13.19 -8.90
N PRO A 24 27.25 12.36 -9.91
CA PRO A 24 26.36 12.81 -10.98
C PRO A 24 24.89 12.94 -10.55
N SER A 25 24.51 12.25 -9.47
CA SER A 25 23.27 12.44 -8.71
C SER A 25 23.58 12.66 -7.22
N GLU A 26 22.69 13.35 -6.52
CA GLU A 26 22.76 13.60 -5.09
C GLU A 26 21.33 13.74 -4.52
N GLU A 27 21.12 13.32 -3.28
CA GLU A 27 19.83 13.40 -2.60
C GLU A 27 19.97 13.87 -1.15
N MET A 28 18.91 14.51 -0.65
CA MET A 28 18.79 14.98 0.72
C MET A 28 17.35 14.76 1.19
N ILE A 29 17.17 13.91 2.20
CA ILE A 29 15.85 13.64 2.78
C ILE A 29 15.53 14.71 3.83
N LEU A 30 14.37 15.34 3.72
CA LEU A 30 13.92 16.40 4.62
C LEU A 30 13.19 15.81 5.84
N THR A 31 13.96 15.34 6.83
CA THR A 31 13.41 14.72 8.06
C THR A 31 13.43 15.63 9.28
N ASP A 32 14.29 16.65 9.29
CA ASP A 32 14.57 17.45 10.49
C ASP A 32 13.81 18.79 10.51
N GLY A 33 13.66 19.35 11.72
CA GLY A 33 13.20 20.72 11.93
C GLY A 33 11.73 20.99 11.60
N TRP A 34 10.95 19.93 11.40
CA TRP A 34 9.53 20.07 11.11
C TRP A 34 8.75 20.59 12.31
N GLN A 35 7.84 21.50 12.02
CA GLN A 35 6.88 22.03 12.96
C GLN A 35 5.49 21.95 12.35
N PHE A 36 4.47 21.83 13.20
CA PHE A 36 3.07 21.84 12.79
C PHE A 36 2.21 22.75 13.67
N ARG A 37 1.03 23.10 13.15
CA ARG A 37 -0.03 23.80 13.89
C ARG A 37 -1.38 23.57 13.24
N GLN A 38 -2.45 23.81 14.01
CA GLN A 38 -3.76 24.02 13.42
C GLN A 38 -3.76 25.33 12.61
N ALA A 39 -4.33 25.31 11.41
CA ALA A 39 -4.33 26.46 10.52
C ALA A 39 -5.03 27.67 11.17
N GLY A 40 -4.40 28.83 11.07
CA GLY A 40 -4.90 30.06 11.70
C GLY A 40 -4.44 30.28 13.14
N GLU A 41 -3.89 29.26 13.81
CA GLU A 41 -3.23 29.45 15.11
C GLU A 41 -1.85 30.08 14.98
N SER A 42 -1.38 30.72 16.06
CA SER A 42 -0.10 31.44 16.07
C SER A 42 1.09 30.58 16.52
N GLN A 43 0.85 29.54 17.32
CA GLN A 43 1.89 28.72 17.92
C GLN A 43 2.25 27.55 17.00
N TRP A 44 3.53 27.42 16.68
CA TRP A 44 4.10 26.23 16.05
C TRP A 44 4.60 25.27 17.13
N LEU A 45 4.38 23.98 16.91
CA LEU A 45 4.84 22.89 17.78
C LEU A 45 5.75 21.97 16.96
N ASP A 46 6.63 21.22 17.63
CA ASP A 46 7.52 20.29 16.92
C ASP A 46 6.71 19.11 16.34
N ALA A 47 7.11 18.67 15.14
CA ALA A 47 6.47 17.60 14.40
C ALA A 47 7.48 16.57 13.90
N THR A 48 7.01 15.36 13.63
CA THR A 48 7.80 14.28 13.03
C THR A 48 7.36 14.05 11.59
N VAL A 49 8.32 13.95 10.67
CA VAL A 49 8.07 13.60 9.26
C VAL A 49 9.05 12.49 8.84
N PRO A 50 8.58 11.34 8.34
CA PRO A 50 7.18 10.97 8.11
C PRO A 50 6.36 10.85 9.40
N GLY A 51 5.11 11.30 9.37
CA GLY A 51 4.26 11.35 10.55
C GLY A 51 2.83 11.77 10.28
N THR A 52 2.07 11.92 11.34
CA THR A 52 0.66 12.34 11.28
C THR A 52 0.33 13.34 12.38
N VAL A 53 -0.64 14.21 12.10
CA VAL A 53 -1.15 15.21 13.04
C VAL A 53 -1.51 14.60 14.39
N HIS A 54 -2.17 13.45 14.40
CA HIS A 54 -2.54 12.78 15.66
C HIS A 54 -1.31 12.38 16.47
N THR A 55 -0.29 11.80 15.83
CA THR A 55 0.94 11.41 16.53
C THR A 55 1.74 12.61 17.01
N ASP A 56 1.74 13.72 16.26
CA ASP A 56 2.37 14.96 16.69
C ASP A 56 1.63 15.60 17.87
N LEU A 57 0.29 15.69 17.82
CA LEU A 57 -0.52 16.16 18.95
C LEU A 57 -0.29 15.33 20.21
N LEU A 58 -0.22 14.00 20.06
CA LEU A 58 0.05 13.08 21.17
C LEU A 58 1.45 13.33 21.75
N ALA A 59 2.47 13.46 20.91
CA ALA A 59 3.85 13.73 21.33
C ALA A 59 3.97 15.09 22.06
N GLN A 60 3.15 16.07 21.69
CA GLN A 60 3.07 17.38 22.32
C GLN A 60 2.16 17.43 23.57
N GLY A 61 1.54 16.31 23.96
CA GLY A 61 0.62 16.23 25.10
C GLY A 61 -0.66 17.08 24.90
N LYS A 62 -1.08 17.27 23.65
CA LYS A 62 -2.30 18.02 23.29
C LYS A 62 -3.54 17.16 23.24
N ILE A 63 -3.34 15.86 23.07
CA ILE A 63 -4.40 14.85 23.12
C ILE A 63 -3.95 13.70 24.01
N GLU A 64 -4.92 12.99 24.56
CA GLU A 64 -4.69 11.71 25.24
C GLU A 64 -4.47 10.59 24.21
N ASP A 65 -3.93 9.45 24.64
CA ASP A 65 -3.78 8.29 23.75
C ASP A 65 -5.16 7.86 23.21
N PRO A 66 -5.41 7.93 21.89
CA PRO A 66 -6.71 7.61 21.31
C PRO A 66 -7.09 6.14 21.45
N TYR A 67 -6.12 5.26 21.74
CA TYR A 67 -6.38 3.83 21.96
C TYR A 67 -6.72 3.50 23.41
N TYR A 68 -6.67 4.48 24.33
CA TYR A 68 -6.96 4.23 25.73
C TYR A 68 -8.43 4.49 26.05
N ARG A 69 -9.10 3.49 26.65
CA ARG A 69 -10.49 3.55 27.13
C ARG A 69 -11.49 4.14 26.12
N LEU A 70 -11.95 5.37 26.32
CA LEU A 70 -12.95 6.03 25.47
C LEU A 70 -12.37 7.23 24.71
N ASN A 71 -11.05 7.42 24.78
CA ASN A 71 -10.39 8.64 24.32
C ASN A 71 -10.56 8.91 22.81
N GLU A 72 -10.79 7.87 22.00
CA GLU A 72 -11.13 8.00 20.57
C GLU A 72 -12.25 9.01 20.34
N HIS A 73 -13.29 9.00 21.18
CA HIS A 73 -14.48 9.84 21.00
C HIS A 73 -14.13 11.33 21.11
N ASP A 74 -13.16 11.66 21.95
CA ASP A 74 -12.71 13.03 22.19
C ASP A 74 -11.73 13.54 21.12
N GLN A 75 -11.23 12.67 20.23
CA GLN A 75 -10.26 13.04 19.18
C GLN A 75 -10.91 13.40 17.85
N GLN A 76 -12.22 13.24 17.72
CA GLN A 76 -12.89 13.39 16.43
C GLN A 76 -12.80 14.80 15.86
N TRP A 77 -12.59 15.84 16.67
CA TRP A 77 -12.50 17.23 16.18
C TRP A 77 -11.33 17.44 15.20
N ILE A 78 -10.25 16.65 15.31
CA ILE A 78 -8.99 16.82 14.55
C ILE A 78 -9.23 16.73 13.04
N ASP A 79 -10.15 15.86 12.61
CA ASP A 79 -10.41 15.59 11.20
C ASP A 79 -11.18 16.72 10.47
N LYS A 80 -11.74 17.69 11.20
CA LYS A 80 -12.46 18.86 10.67
C LYS A 80 -11.58 20.10 10.52
N GLU A 81 -10.38 20.06 11.07
CA GLU A 81 -9.45 21.18 11.06
C GLU A 81 -8.46 21.06 9.91
N ASP A 82 -8.02 22.21 9.40
CA ASP A 82 -6.88 22.31 8.51
C ASP A 82 -5.59 22.37 9.33
N TRP A 83 -4.52 21.79 8.81
CA TRP A 83 -3.23 21.69 9.50
C TRP A 83 -2.11 22.22 8.63
N GLU A 84 -1.18 22.96 9.22
CA GLU A 84 0.01 23.45 8.53
C GLU A 84 1.25 22.76 9.08
N TYR A 85 2.13 22.31 8.19
CA TYR A 85 3.48 21.87 8.48
C TYR A 85 4.48 22.85 7.86
N GLN A 86 5.61 23.08 8.52
CA GLN A 86 6.73 23.81 7.95
C GLN A 86 8.08 23.23 8.38
N THR A 87 9.09 23.41 7.54
CA THR A 87 10.49 23.22 7.91
C THR A 87 11.36 24.26 7.18
N GLU A 88 12.54 24.53 7.74
CA GLU A 88 13.59 25.31 7.09
C GLU A 88 14.79 24.41 6.80
N PHE A 89 15.36 24.54 5.60
CA PHE A 89 16.52 23.75 5.18
C PHE A 89 17.50 24.53 4.32
N ASP A 90 18.77 24.18 4.47
CA ASP A 90 19.86 24.64 3.62
C ASP A 90 20.13 23.61 2.52
N VAL A 91 20.50 24.07 1.34
CA VAL A 91 20.79 23.19 0.20
C VAL A 91 22.31 23.09 0.04
N PRO A 92 22.90 21.88 0.06
CA PRO A 92 24.31 21.70 -0.23
C PRO A 92 24.66 22.33 -1.59
N GLY A 93 25.78 23.06 -1.66
CA GLY A 93 26.20 23.69 -2.92
C GLY A 93 26.35 22.69 -4.06
N SER A 94 26.82 21.47 -3.74
CA SER A 94 26.92 20.35 -4.69
C SER A 94 25.58 19.92 -5.30
N LEU A 95 24.49 20.00 -4.52
CA LEU A 95 23.14 19.70 -4.96
C LEU A 95 22.51 20.87 -5.71
N LEU A 96 22.77 22.11 -5.28
CA LEU A 96 22.27 23.33 -5.95
C LEU A 96 22.90 23.53 -7.34
N ASP A 97 24.15 23.11 -7.49
CA ASP A 97 24.89 23.17 -8.76
C ASP A 97 24.35 22.15 -9.79
N LYS A 98 23.63 21.11 -9.35
CA LYS A 98 23.08 20.04 -10.21
C LYS A 98 22.24 20.61 -11.33
N GLY A 99 22.40 20.10 -12.53
CA GLY A 99 21.64 20.52 -13.70
C GLY A 99 20.11 20.53 -13.54
N GLN A 100 19.55 19.59 -12.79
CA GLN A 100 18.13 19.49 -12.39
C GLN A 100 18.04 19.30 -10.87
N VAL A 101 16.99 19.84 -10.25
CA VAL A 101 16.67 19.61 -8.83
C VAL A 101 15.16 19.53 -8.66
N VAL A 102 14.69 18.45 -8.05
CA VAL A 102 13.26 18.18 -7.80
C VAL A 102 13.01 17.90 -6.32
N LEU A 103 11.81 18.22 -5.84
CA LEU A 103 11.26 17.67 -4.60
C LEU A 103 10.37 16.48 -4.94
N ASP A 104 10.70 15.33 -4.37
CA ASP A 104 9.89 14.12 -4.40
C ASP A 104 9.11 14.01 -3.09
N PHE A 105 7.78 14.03 -3.18
CA PHE A 105 6.87 13.77 -2.07
C PHE A 105 6.35 12.33 -2.23
N ALA A 106 6.85 11.39 -1.43
CA ALA A 106 6.48 9.98 -1.56
C ALA A 106 5.04 9.68 -1.07
N GLY A 107 4.41 10.62 -0.37
CA GLY A 107 3.02 10.52 0.07
C GLY A 107 2.58 11.69 0.93
N LEU A 108 1.46 12.32 0.55
CA LEU A 108 0.81 13.42 1.27
C LEU A 108 -0.62 13.00 1.59
N ASP A 109 -1.03 13.08 2.85
CA ASP A 109 -2.33 12.63 3.32
C ASP A 109 -3.21 13.81 3.76
N THR A 110 -4.19 14.27 2.97
CA THR A 110 -4.39 13.96 1.53
C THR A 110 -4.42 15.23 0.70
N TYR A 111 -5.35 16.14 0.97
CA TYR A 111 -5.46 17.41 0.26
C TYR A 111 -4.38 18.38 0.71
N ALA A 112 -3.31 18.52 -0.07
CA ALA A 112 -2.13 19.28 0.33
C ALA A 112 -1.79 20.41 -0.65
N ASP A 113 -1.73 21.64 -0.15
CA ASP A 113 -1.15 22.78 -0.87
C ASP A 113 0.29 23.01 -0.37
N VAL A 114 1.28 22.82 -1.24
CA VAL A 114 2.70 22.89 -0.89
C VAL A 114 3.33 24.17 -1.41
N TYR A 115 4.03 24.88 -0.54
CA TYR A 115 4.69 26.13 -0.82
C TYR A 115 6.19 26.05 -0.55
N LEU A 116 7.00 26.45 -1.52
CA LEU A 116 8.45 26.62 -1.36
C LEU A 116 8.79 28.10 -1.48
N ASN A 117 9.42 28.67 -0.44
CA ASN A 117 9.81 30.08 -0.40
C ASN A 117 8.64 31.05 -0.71
N GLY A 118 7.41 30.67 -0.33
CA GLY A 118 6.18 31.43 -0.56
C GLY A 118 5.47 31.15 -1.89
N SER A 119 6.10 30.42 -2.82
CA SER A 119 5.48 30.02 -4.09
C SER A 119 4.73 28.71 -3.93
N LEU A 120 3.47 28.65 -4.36
CA LEU A 120 2.71 27.39 -4.46
C LEU A 120 3.35 26.53 -5.57
N ILE A 121 3.82 25.33 -5.21
CA ILE A 121 4.52 24.42 -6.12
C ILE A 121 3.74 23.14 -6.43
N LEU A 122 2.79 22.75 -5.57
CA LEU A 122 2.01 21.53 -5.73
C LEU A 122 0.65 21.68 -5.05
N GLN A 123 -0.38 21.11 -5.69
CA GLN A 123 -1.65 20.77 -5.07
C GLN A 123 -1.87 19.27 -5.23
N ALA A 124 -1.89 18.54 -4.12
CA ALA A 124 -2.08 17.09 -4.08
C ALA A 124 -3.46 16.74 -3.51
N ASP A 125 -4.03 15.63 -3.96
CA ASP A 125 -5.40 15.19 -3.64
C ASP A 125 -5.52 13.67 -3.54
N ASN A 126 -4.41 12.96 -3.34
CA ASN A 126 -4.39 11.49 -3.27
C ASN A 126 -3.27 10.99 -2.35
N MET A 127 -3.65 10.25 -1.30
CA MET A 127 -2.75 9.67 -0.32
C MET A 127 -1.78 8.66 -0.94
N PHE A 128 -2.22 7.98 -2.00
CA PHE A 128 -1.57 6.82 -2.59
C PHE A 128 -0.67 7.15 -3.78
N ARG A 129 -0.46 8.44 -4.07
CA ARG A 129 0.41 8.91 -5.16
C ARG A 129 1.68 9.55 -4.59
N ALA A 130 2.77 9.40 -5.35
CA ALA A 130 3.93 10.26 -5.21
C ALA A 130 3.85 11.46 -6.17
N TRP A 131 4.51 12.54 -5.78
CA TRP A 131 4.51 13.79 -6.53
C TRP A 131 5.95 14.27 -6.70
N GLN A 132 6.35 14.58 -7.93
CA GLN A 132 7.67 15.12 -8.23
C GLN A 132 7.52 16.51 -8.81
N VAL A 133 8.26 17.47 -8.24
CA VAL A 133 8.15 18.88 -8.63
C VAL A 133 9.55 19.46 -8.89
N PRO A 134 9.84 19.97 -10.09
CA PRO A 134 11.05 20.74 -10.35
C PRO A 134 11.08 22.02 -9.52
N VAL A 135 12.15 22.23 -8.76
CA VAL A 135 12.26 23.34 -7.79
C VAL A 135 13.53 24.16 -7.91
N LYS A 136 14.46 23.79 -8.81
CA LYS A 136 15.78 24.42 -8.93
C LYS A 136 15.74 25.95 -8.92
N ASP A 137 14.84 26.55 -9.69
CA ASP A 137 14.75 28.02 -9.85
C ASP A 137 14.17 28.75 -8.64
N LEU A 138 13.55 28.02 -7.70
CA LEU A 138 12.97 28.56 -6.47
C LEU A 138 13.88 28.40 -5.25
N LEU A 139 14.91 27.55 -5.35
CA LEU A 139 15.82 27.26 -4.25
C LEU A 139 16.82 28.39 -4.02
N LYS A 140 17.17 28.56 -2.75
CA LYS A 140 18.27 29.38 -2.26
C LYS A 140 19.34 28.45 -1.70
N SER A 141 20.56 28.95 -1.51
CA SER A 141 21.60 28.18 -0.82
C SER A 141 21.25 27.93 0.65
N GLN A 142 20.58 28.88 1.31
CA GLN A 142 20.23 28.81 2.72
C GLN A 142 18.84 29.37 3.01
N GLY A 143 18.24 28.91 4.11
CA GLY A 143 16.97 29.42 4.62
C GLY A 143 15.81 29.21 3.65
N ASN A 144 15.77 28.04 3.00
CA ASN A 144 14.60 27.65 2.23
C ASN A 144 13.49 27.26 3.18
N GLN A 145 12.30 27.80 2.96
CA GLN A 145 11.12 27.44 3.74
C GLN A 145 10.20 26.56 2.90
N LEU A 146 9.93 25.34 3.37
CA LEU A 146 8.88 24.49 2.84
C LEU A 146 7.69 24.53 3.78
N ARG A 147 6.50 24.85 3.27
CA ARG A 147 5.25 24.85 4.03
C ARG A 147 4.23 23.98 3.32
N VAL A 148 3.52 23.13 4.04
CA VAL A 148 2.48 22.25 3.53
C VAL A 148 1.19 22.55 4.30
N LEU A 149 0.15 22.99 3.62
CA LEU A 149 -1.20 23.12 4.18
C LEU A 149 -2.00 21.87 3.83
N LEU A 150 -2.42 21.12 4.84
CA LEU A 150 -3.27 19.93 4.74
C LEU A 150 -4.71 20.34 5.05
N ARG A 151 -5.57 20.30 4.03
CA ARG A 151 -6.99 20.63 4.17
C ARG A 151 -7.76 19.43 4.73
N SER A 152 -8.78 19.69 5.54
CA SER A 152 -9.63 18.66 6.14
C SER A 152 -10.31 17.79 5.07
N PRO A 153 -10.07 16.46 5.05
CA PRO A 153 -10.77 15.57 4.13
C PRO A 153 -12.27 15.48 4.44
N ILE A 154 -12.68 15.78 5.68
CA ILE A 154 -14.09 15.83 6.06
C ILE A 154 -14.79 17.03 5.44
N GLN A 155 -14.19 18.22 5.48
CA GLN A 155 -14.79 19.41 4.88
C GLN A 155 -14.90 19.28 3.35
N GLU A 156 -13.85 18.79 2.69
CA GLU A 156 -13.87 18.52 1.25
C GLU A 156 -14.93 17.46 0.89
N GLY A 157 -14.98 16.36 1.65
CA GLY A 157 -15.95 15.30 1.45
C GLY A 157 -17.39 15.72 1.70
N LEU A 158 -17.64 16.58 2.70
CA LEU A 158 -18.97 17.15 2.96
C LEU A 158 -19.42 18.07 1.82
N ALA A 159 -18.52 18.92 1.31
CA ALA A 159 -18.81 19.76 0.17
C ALA A 159 -19.14 18.94 -1.09
N ALA A 160 -18.41 17.85 -1.33
CA ALA A 160 -18.69 16.92 -2.43
C ALA A 160 -20.03 16.20 -2.23
N TYR A 161 -20.28 15.67 -1.03
CA TYR A 161 -21.55 15.03 -0.67
C TYR A 161 -22.75 15.96 -0.91
N ASP A 162 -22.68 17.20 -0.41
CA ASP A 162 -23.76 18.18 -0.51
C ASP A 162 -23.96 18.73 -1.94
N SER A 163 -23.01 18.47 -2.84
CA SER A 163 -23.13 18.82 -4.26
C SER A 163 -23.96 17.81 -5.08
N LEU A 164 -24.19 16.61 -4.55
CA LEU A 164 -24.95 15.56 -5.21
C LEU A 164 -26.44 15.63 -4.84
N ASP A 165 -27.29 15.26 -5.79
CA ASP A 165 -28.74 15.11 -5.62
C ASP A 165 -29.15 13.66 -5.25
N TYR A 166 -28.17 12.77 -5.08
CA TYR A 166 -28.32 11.40 -4.63
C TYR A 166 -27.18 11.00 -3.69
N ILE A 167 -27.38 9.92 -2.95
CA ILE A 167 -26.38 9.38 -2.03
C ILE A 167 -25.71 8.18 -2.70
N ILE A 168 -24.38 8.20 -2.79
CA ILE A 168 -23.59 7.04 -3.22
C ILE A 168 -23.55 6.03 -2.06
N PRO A 169 -23.93 4.75 -2.25
CA PRO A 169 -23.94 3.77 -1.17
C PRO A 169 -22.55 3.53 -0.57
N VAL A 170 -22.46 3.58 0.77
CA VAL A 170 -21.27 3.28 1.56
C VAL A 170 -21.69 2.41 2.75
N SER A 171 -20.94 1.36 3.03
CA SER A 171 -21.18 0.51 4.21
C SER A 171 -21.11 1.29 5.52
N ASP A 172 -21.63 0.69 6.60
CA ASP A 172 -21.62 1.28 7.94
C ASP A 172 -20.21 1.36 8.56
N ASN A 173 -19.18 0.89 7.86
CA ASN A 173 -17.78 0.98 8.29
C ASN A 173 -17.30 2.44 8.38
N ASP A 174 -17.78 3.33 7.50
CA ASP A 174 -17.57 4.78 7.67
C ASP A 174 -18.42 5.27 8.85
N ASN A 175 -17.78 5.41 10.01
CA ASN A 175 -18.44 5.76 11.26
C ASN A 175 -18.66 7.29 11.38
N SER A 176 -19.37 7.84 10.40
CA SER A 176 -19.69 9.27 10.28
C SER A 176 -20.44 9.85 11.49
N THR A 177 -21.23 9.02 12.18
CA THR A 177 -21.97 9.43 13.37
C THR A 177 -21.05 9.67 14.57
N LEU A 178 -20.12 8.74 14.85
CA LEU A 178 -19.07 8.99 15.84
C LEU A 178 -18.21 10.19 15.44
N GLY A 179 -17.93 10.31 14.15
CA GLY A 179 -17.26 11.46 13.56
C GLY A 179 -18.03 12.78 13.65
N GLY A 180 -19.23 12.83 14.22
CA GLY A 180 -19.95 14.09 14.42
C GLY A 180 -20.47 14.76 13.14
N VAL A 181 -20.53 14.03 12.02
CA VAL A 181 -21.08 14.52 10.74
C VAL A 181 -22.42 13.85 10.36
N GLY A 182 -23.06 13.21 11.34
CA GLY A 182 -24.36 12.57 11.18
C GLY A 182 -24.28 11.34 10.28
N GLU A 183 -25.22 11.20 9.35
CA GLU A 183 -25.28 10.07 8.41
C GLU A 183 -24.47 10.32 7.12
N LYS A 184 -23.77 11.45 7.02
CA LYS A 184 -22.98 11.81 5.83
C LYS A 184 -21.66 11.03 5.81
N ARG A 185 -21.65 9.89 5.13
CA ARG A 185 -20.46 9.07 4.86
C ARG A 185 -19.71 9.66 3.67
N VAL A 186 -18.51 10.17 3.93
CA VAL A 186 -17.76 11.00 2.97
C VAL A 186 -16.42 10.38 2.54
N SER A 187 -16.05 9.24 3.09
CA SER A 187 -14.80 8.53 2.78
C SER A 187 -14.56 8.32 1.27
N ILE A 188 -15.62 8.06 0.52
CA ILE A 188 -15.56 7.72 -0.92
C ILE A 188 -15.19 8.89 -1.85
N PHE A 189 -15.26 10.14 -1.38
CA PHE A 189 -14.90 11.31 -2.18
C PHE A 189 -13.40 11.61 -2.18
N THR A 190 -12.64 10.95 -1.31
CA THR A 190 -11.21 11.19 -1.14
C THR A 190 -10.45 9.90 -1.41
N ARG A 191 -9.39 9.98 -2.23
CA ARG A 191 -8.44 8.86 -2.37
C ARG A 191 -7.51 8.79 -1.16
N LYS A 192 -8.02 8.19 -0.10
CA LYS A 192 -7.42 8.02 1.23
C LYS A 192 -7.75 6.63 1.77
N ALA A 193 -6.92 6.13 2.68
CA ALA A 193 -7.15 4.85 3.35
C ALA A 193 -8.53 4.78 4.03
N GLY A 194 -9.37 3.85 3.58
CA GLY A 194 -10.78 3.74 4.01
C GLY A 194 -10.91 3.47 5.50
N TYR A 195 -10.04 2.64 6.06
CA TYR A 195 -10.06 2.28 7.48
C TYR A 195 -9.83 3.47 8.43
N HIS A 196 -9.28 4.60 7.97
CA HIS A 196 -9.16 5.81 8.78
C HIS A 196 -10.54 6.35 9.23
N PHE A 197 -11.60 6.10 8.45
CA PHE A 197 -12.97 6.56 8.74
C PHE A 197 -13.70 5.66 9.75
N GLY A 198 -13.03 4.63 10.25
CA GLY A 198 -13.60 3.53 11.01
C GLY A 198 -13.65 2.26 10.19
N TRP A 199 -13.70 1.12 10.88
CA TRP A 199 -14.04 -0.17 10.30
C TRP A 199 -14.61 -1.10 11.37
N ASP A 200 -15.23 -2.22 11.00
CA ASP A 200 -15.77 -3.21 11.95
C ASP A 200 -14.72 -3.96 12.81
N TRP A 201 -13.45 -3.54 12.73
CA TRP A 201 -12.33 -3.95 13.59
C TRP A 201 -11.44 -2.80 14.06
N GLY A 202 -11.64 -1.57 13.57
CA GLY A 202 -10.72 -0.44 13.79
C GLY A 202 -11.41 0.86 14.23
N PRO A 203 -10.71 1.74 14.97
CA PRO A 203 -11.29 3.01 15.39
C PRO A 203 -11.41 3.97 14.20
N ARG A 204 -12.25 4.99 14.36
CA ARG A 204 -12.29 6.16 13.47
C ARG A 204 -11.28 7.19 13.93
N LEU A 205 -10.19 7.33 13.20
CA LEU A 205 -9.16 8.36 13.41
C LEU A 205 -8.71 8.87 12.04
N VAL A 206 -9.49 9.80 11.47
CA VAL A 206 -9.24 10.38 10.15
C VAL A 206 -8.09 11.38 10.26
N SER A 207 -6.86 10.89 10.16
CA SER A 207 -5.67 11.73 10.27
C SER A 207 -5.35 12.49 8.99
N SER A 208 -4.48 13.49 9.10
CA SER A 208 -3.73 14.09 7.99
C SER A 208 -2.24 14.03 8.31
N GLY A 209 -1.37 14.15 7.31
CA GLY A 209 0.07 14.24 7.54
C GLY A 209 0.93 14.14 6.29
N ILE A 210 2.23 14.39 6.47
CA ILE A 210 3.26 14.04 5.50
C ILE A 210 3.68 12.60 5.84
N TRP A 211 2.90 11.64 5.35
CA TRP A 211 2.93 10.25 5.84
C TRP A 211 4.06 9.40 5.25
N ARG A 212 4.77 9.92 4.23
CA ARG A 212 5.97 9.32 3.64
C ARG A 212 7.06 10.37 3.41
N PRO A 213 8.33 9.96 3.18
CA PRO A 213 9.45 10.89 3.09
C PRO A 213 9.30 11.96 2.00
N ILE A 214 9.94 13.11 2.25
CA ILE A 214 10.18 14.15 1.24
C ILE A 214 11.68 14.17 0.95
N THR A 215 12.04 14.02 -0.32
CA THR A 215 13.44 13.99 -0.76
C THR A 215 13.70 15.11 -1.76
N LEU A 216 14.74 15.90 -1.51
CA LEU A 216 15.31 16.81 -2.50
C LEU A 216 16.37 16.05 -3.29
N ARG A 217 16.13 15.84 -4.58
CA ARG A 217 17.01 15.05 -5.45
C ARG A 217 17.48 15.88 -6.62
N GLY A 218 18.76 15.80 -6.94
CA GLY A 218 19.36 16.53 -8.04
C GLY A 218 20.29 15.66 -8.86
N TRP A 219 20.29 15.88 -10.17
CA TRP A 219 21.17 15.20 -11.13
C TRP A 219 21.69 16.19 -12.16
N GLU A 220 22.84 15.89 -12.71
CA GLU A 220 23.49 16.79 -13.66
C GLU A 220 22.83 16.78 -15.05
N ALA A 221 22.75 15.63 -15.70
CA ALA A 221 22.28 15.51 -17.08
C ALA A 221 21.57 14.20 -17.42
N LEU A 222 21.79 13.15 -16.64
CA LEU A 222 21.22 11.82 -16.84
C LEU A 222 20.79 11.28 -15.48
N ALA A 223 19.57 10.75 -15.38
CA ALA A 223 19.09 10.02 -14.22
C ALA A 223 18.22 8.84 -14.65
N LEU A 224 18.34 7.71 -13.97
CA LEU A 224 17.39 6.61 -14.07
C LEU A 224 16.11 7.03 -13.34
N THR A 225 14.99 7.05 -14.04
CA THR A 225 13.68 7.39 -13.44
C THR A 225 12.80 6.17 -13.23
N ASP A 226 13.07 5.07 -13.95
CA ASP A 226 12.40 3.79 -13.78
C ASP A 226 13.26 2.65 -14.37
N VAL A 227 13.42 1.57 -13.61
CA VAL A 227 14.05 0.33 -14.06
C VAL A 227 13.10 -0.84 -13.79
N PHE A 228 12.74 -1.56 -14.85
CA PHE A 228 11.93 -2.77 -14.77
C PHE A 228 12.61 -3.92 -15.49
N VAL A 229 12.95 -4.98 -14.75
CA VAL A 229 13.49 -6.22 -15.31
C VAL A 229 12.33 -7.16 -15.59
N LYS A 230 11.88 -7.14 -16.86
CA LYS A 230 10.81 -8.01 -17.34
C LYS A 230 11.32 -9.42 -17.59
N GLN A 231 10.60 -10.42 -17.07
CA GLN A 231 10.79 -11.82 -17.45
C GLN A 231 9.96 -12.13 -18.69
N ASN A 232 10.62 -12.40 -19.82
CA ASN A 232 9.92 -12.72 -21.07
C ASN A 232 9.59 -14.22 -21.17
N SER A 233 10.50 -15.09 -20.71
CA SER A 233 10.29 -16.53 -20.67
C SER A 233 11.15 -17.19 -19.59
N LEU A 234 10.71 -18.33 -19.07
CA LEU A 234 11.43 -19.10 -18.06
C LEU A 234 11.29 -20.61 -18.31
N THR A 235 12.42 -21.30 -18.39
CA THR A 235 12.55 -22.76 -18.45
C THR A 235 13.63 -23.21 -17.46
N ASP A 236 13.79 -24.52 -17.26
CA ASP A 236 14.89 -25.05 -16.42
C ASP A 236 16.28 -24.73 -17.00
N ALA A 237 16.39 -24.64 -18.33
CA ALA A 237 17.66 -24.39 -18.99
C ALA A 237 17.98 -22.90 -19.11
N LYS A 238 16.97 -22.03 -19.20
CA LYS A 238 17.17 -20.62 -19.58
C LYS A 238 16.03 -19.71 -19.12
N ALA A 239 16.38 -18.52 -18.65
CA ALA A 239 15.49 -17.38 -18.49
C ALA A 239 15.84 -16.28 -19.50
N GLU A 240 14.86 -15.82 -20.28
CA GLU A 240 15.03 -14.68 -21.19
C GLU A 240 14.38 -13.44 -20.57
N LEU A 241 15.16 -12.37 -20.46
CA LEU A 241 14.81 -11.18 -19.70
C LEU A 241 15.03 -9.92 -20.55
N SER A 242 14.35 -8.84 -20.18
CA SER A 242 14.56 -7.52 -20.76
C SER A 242 14.62 -6.48 -19.65
N ALA A 243 15.70 -5.71 -19.57
CA ALA A 243 15.73 -4.51 -18.74
C ALA A 243 15.08 -3.37 -19.53
N GLN A 244 13.90 -2.93 -19.09
CA GLN A 244 13.24 -1.71 -19.56
C GLN A 244 13.71 -0.57 -18.65
N VAL A 245 14.28 0.46 -19.25
CA VAL A 245 15.00 1.51 -18.54
C VAL A 245 14.50 2.86 -19.04
N THR A 246 13.92 3.66 -18.16
CA THR A 246 13.56 5.05 -18.44
C THR A 246 14.65 5.95 -17.90
N ILE A 247 15.17 6.82 -18.76
CA ILE A 247 16.26 7.73 -18.45
C ILE A 247 15.77 9.15 -18.73
N ASP A 248 15.82 10.02 -17.72
CA ASP A 248 15.65 11.46 -17.94
C ASP A 248 16.97 12.05 -18.45
N VAL A 249 16.88 12.74 -19.58
CA VAL A 249 18.03 13.27 -20.31
C VAL A 249 17.89 14.77 -20.47
N LYS A 250 18.83 15.53 -19.91
CA LYS A 250 18.80 16.99 -20.02
C LYS A 250 19.25 17.51 -21.39
N GLU A 251 20.29 16.90 -21.94
CA GLU A 251 20.91 17.30 -23.20
C GLU A 251 21.26 16.07 -24.03
N ALA A 252 21.20 16.21 -25.35
CA ALA A 252 21.50 15.12 -26.26
C ALA A 252 22.89 14.53 -25.95
N SER A 253 22.92 13.23 -25.65
CA SER A 253 24.11 12.58 -25.09
C SER A 253 24.26 11.17 -25.64
N GLU A 254 25.48 10.81 -26.04
CA GLU A 254 25.86 9.42 -26.25
C GLU A 254 26.11 8.78 -24.88
N VAL A 255 25.43 7.67 -24.62
CA VAL A 255 25.50 6.93 -23.36
C VAL A 255 25.78 5.46 -23.60
N THR A 256 26.33 4.81 -22.59
CA THR A 256 26.43 3.36 -22.49
C THR A 256 25.51 2.89 -21.37
N VAL A 257 24.57 2.01 -21.68
CA VAL A 257 23.71 1.36 -20.69
C VAL A 257 24.12 -0.10 -20.57
N GLU A 258 24.38 -0.55 -19.35
CA GLU A 258 24.83 -1.91 -19.04
C GLU A 258 23.85 -2.57 -18.05
N VAL A 259 23.55 -3.85 -18.29
CA VAL A 259 22.85 -4.72 -17.33
C VAL A 259 23.88 -5.67 -16.75
N VAL A 260 24.05 -5.64 -15.44
CA VAL A 260 25.04 -6.41 -14.68
C VAL A 260 24.33 -7.39 -13.76
N VAL A 261 24.74 -8.66 -13.79
CA VAL A 261 24.23 -9.71 -12.90
C VAL A 261 25.41 -10.53 -12.40
N ALA A 262 25.56 -10.64 -11.08
CA ALA A 262 26.70 -11.30 -10.42
C ALA A 262 28.07 -10.81 -10.95
N ASP A 263 28.24 -9.48 -10.99
CA ASP A 263 29.44 -8.77 -11.47
C ASP A 263 29.81 -9.00 -12.95
N GLU A 264 28.93 -9.66 -13.73
CA GLU A 264 29.10 -9.85 -15.17
C GLU A 264 28.13 -8.97 -15.96
N VAL A 265 28.65 -8.27 -16.98
CA VAL A 265 27.82 -7.51 -17.94
C VAL A 265 27.09 -8.51 -18.83
N LYS A 266 25.77 -8.61 -18.66
CA LYS A 266 24.87 -9.50 -19.43
C LYS A 266 24.32 -8.83 -20.69
N ALA A 267 24.17 -7.50 -20.68
CA ALA A 267 23.83 -6.72 -21.86
C ALA A 267 24.52 -5.35 -21.83
N LYS A 268 24.80 -4.82 -23.01
CA LYS A 268 25.42 -3.51 -23.20
C LYS A 268 24.86 -2.87 -24.47
N GLN A 269 24.40 -1.62 -24.36
CA GLN A 269 23.96 -0.82 -25.48
C GLN A 269 24.66 0.54 -25.44
N ILE A 270 25.23 0.94 -26.57
CA ILE A 270 25.76 2.30 -26.78
C ILE A 270 24.77 3.01 -27.71
N THR A 271 24.23 4.14 -27.28
CA THR A 271 23.21 4.88 -28.04
C THR A 271 23.26 6.36 -27.74
N SER A 272 22.81 7.17 -28.70
CA SER A 272 22.49 8.58 -28.47
C SER A 272 21.07 8.70 -27.95
N LEU A 273 20.88 9.53 -26.93
CA LEU A 273 19.59 9.87 -26.36
C LEU A 273 19.29 11.35 -26.62
N GLU A 274 18.02 11.64 -26.90
CA GLU A 274 17.52 13.01 -27.04
C GLU A 274 17.04 13.56 -25.69
N PRO A 275 16.94 14.90 -25.52
CA PRO A 275 16.40 15.49 -24.30
C PRO A 275 14.98 15.02 -23.97
N GLY A 276 14.68 14.91 -22.68
CA GLY A 276 13.44 14.38 -22.12
C GLY A 276 13.56 12.91 -21.67
N GLU A 277 12.43 12.31 -21.30
CA GLU A 277 12.38 10.90 -20.92
C GLU A 277 12.58 9.98 -22.14
N GLN A 278 13.53 9.06 -22.02
CA GLN A 278 13.87 8.09 -23.06
C GLN A 278 13.72 6.67 -22.51
N LEU A 279 12.94 5.83 -23.19
CA LEU A 279 12.78 4.41 -22.86
C LEU A 279 13.72 3.55 -23.70
N LEU A 280 14.56 2.77 -23.03
CA LEU A 280 15.42 1.75 -23.64
C LEU A 280 14.99 0.35 -23.21
N THR A 281 15.27 -0.64 -24.05
CA THR A 281 15.04 -2.05 -23.73
C THR A 281 16.27 -2.87 -24.09
N LEU A 282 16.90 -3.47 -23.07
CA LEU A 282 18.10 -4.29 -23.23
C LEU A 282 17.76 -5.76 -22.95
N PRO A 283 17.71 -6.62 -23.99
CA PRO A 283 17.49 -8.06 -23.80
C PRO A 283 18.75 -8.74 -23.25
N PHE A 284 18.57 -9.67 -22.33
CA PHE A 284 19.63 -10.51 -21.79
C PHE A 284 19.08 -11.88 -21.36
N ALA A 285 19.96 -12.83 -21.02
CA ALA A 285 19.56 -14.16 -20.60
C ALA A 285 20.40 -14.68 -19.45
N LEU A 286 19.80 -15.58 -18.66
CA LEU A 286 20.45 -16.34 -17.60
C LEU A 286 20.31 -17.84 -17.92
N GLU A 287 21.42 -18.56 -17.95
CA GLU A 287 21.47 -20.01 -18.17
C GLU A 287 21.31 -20.75 -16.83
N ASN A 288 20.60 -21.87 -16.86
CA ASN A 288 20.26 -22.70 -15.69
C ASN A 288 19.78 -21.86 -14.49
N PRO A 289 18.71 -21.06 -14.66
CA PRO A 289 18.26 -20.12 -13.64
C PRO A 289 17.78 -20.83 -12.37
N GLN A 290 18.11 -20.26 -11.22
CA GLN A 290 17.48 -20.59 -9.94
C GLN A 290 16.14 -19.86 -9.86
N ARG A 291 15.07 -20.60 -9.58
CA ARG A 291 13.72 -20.04 -9.50
C ARG A 291 13.45 -19.50 -8.09
N TRP A 292 12.62 -18.47 -8.03
CA TRP A 292 11.95 -18.06 -6.81
C TRP A 292 10.79 -19.01 -6.52
N TRP A 293 10.71 -19.50 -5.28
CA TRP A 293 9.62 -20.36 -4.82
C TRP A 293 8.92 -19.76 -3.60
N PRO A 294 7.59 -19.94 -3.48
CA PRO A 294 6.86 -19.57 -2.29
C PRO A 294 7.20 -20.50 -1.12
N ASN A 295 6.90 -20.03 0.09
CA ASN A 295 7.23 -20.67 1.35
C ASN A 295 6.75 -22.13 1.39
N GLY A 296 7.68 -23.02 1.79
CA GLY A 296 7.44 -24.46 1.88
C GLY A 296 7.58 -25.24 0.57
N LEU A 297 7.89 -24.59 -0.56
CA LEU A 297 8.07 -25.26 -1.87
C LEU A 297 9.49 -25.15 -2.44
N GLY A 298 10.34 -24.31 -1.88
CA GLY A 298 11.73 -24.15 -2.29
C GLY A 298 12.32 -22.85 -1.75
N ASP A 299 13.51 -22.50 -2.21
CA ASP A 299 14.15 -21.24 -1.82
C ASP A 299 13.56 -20.06 -2.63
N PRO A 300 13.22 -18.94 -1.97
CA PRO A 300 12.80 -17.70 -2.64
C PRO A 300 14.01 -16.96 -3.23
N TYR A 301 14.71 -17.59 -4.19
CA TYR A 301 15.94 -17.04 -4.77
C TYR A 301 15.68 -15.75 -5.55
N ARG A 302 16.53 -14.74 -5.35
CA ARG A 302 16.46 -13.43 -6.02
C ARG A 302 17.83 -13.04 -6.56
N TYR A 303 17.86 -12.59 -7.80
CA TYR A 303 19.07 -12.08 -8.46
C TYR A 303 19.18 -10.57 -8.24
N PRO A 304 20.32 -10.05 -7.76
CA PRO A 304 20.61 -8.63 -7.89
C PRO A 304 20.93 -8.34 -9.36
N VAL A 305 20.08 -7.54 -10.00
CA VAL A 305 20.28 -7.07 -11.38
C VAL A 305 20.51 -5.57 -11.32
N THR A 306 21.72 -5.14 -11.63
CA THR A 306 22.09 -3.72 -11.64
C THR A 306 22.03 -3.18 -13.06
N VAL A 307 21.29 -2.09 -13.26
CA VAL A 307 21.31 -1.31 -14.50
C VAL A 307 22.16 -0.08 -14.25
N ARG A 308 23.09 0.19 -15.15
CA ARG A 308 24.03 1.31 -15.04
C ARG A 308 24.02 2.14 -16.31
N VAL A 309 23.88 3.46 -16.18
CA VAL A 309 24.05 4.42 -17.27
C VAL A 309 25.37 5.16 -17.12
N SER A 310 26.18 5.16 -18.17
CA SER A 310 27.50 5.78 -18.21
C SER A 310 27.64 6.73 -19.40
N ARG A 311 28.38 7.84 -19.22
CA ARG A 311 28.74 8.79 -20.28
C ARG A 311 30.25 9.08 -20.16
N ASN A 312 30.96 9.03 -21.28
CA ASN A 312 32.43 9.20 -21.34
C ASN A 312 33.22 8.27 -20.40
N GLY A 313 32.72 7.05 -20.16
CA GLY A 313 33.35 6.06 -19.28
C GLY A 313 33.16 6.30 -17.77
N GLN A 314 32.43 7.35 -17.38
CA GLN A 314 32.01 7.58 -16.00
C GLN A 314 30.58 7.07 -15.81
N VAL A 315 30.31 6.43 -14.67
CA VAL A 315 28.95 6.04 -14.25
C VAL A 315 28.21 7.28 -13.78
N TRP A 316 27.05 7.54 -14.36
CA TRP A 316 26.19 8.66 -13.99
C TRP A 316 25.12 8.23 -12.99
N ASP A 317 24.52 7.09 -13.23
CA ASP A 317 23.51 6.57 -12.34
C ASP A 317 23.45 5.04 -12.43
N GLU A 318 23.04 4.41 -11.34
CA GLU A 318 22.84 2.97 -11.30
C GLU A 318 21.74 2.59 -10.31
N GLU A 319 20.96 1.58 -10.69
CA GLU A 319 19.88 1.07 -9.86
C GLU A 319 19.94 -0.45 -9.84
N THR A 320 19.73 -1.05 -8.68
CA THR A 320 19.73 -2.51 -8.50
C THR A 320 18.33 -2.99 -8.15
N LYS A 321 17.80 -3.93 -8.94
CA LYS A 321 16.54 -4.62 -8.66
C LYS A 321 16.80 -6.04 -8.15
N GLN A 322 16.03 -6.47 -7.15
CA GLN A 322 16.00 -7.86 -6.69
C GLN A 322 14.98 -8.65 -7.52
N VAL A 323 15.46 -9.49 -8.43
CA VAL A 323 14.63 -10.17 -9.43
C VAL A 323 14.43 -11.63 -9.05
N GLY A 324 13.21 -12.02 -8.66
CA GLY A 324 12.83 -13.41 -8.47
C GLY A 324 12.23 -14.03 -9.73
N LEU A 325 12.87 -15.08 -10.26
CA LEU A 325 12.42 -15.74 -11.50
C LEU A 325 11.37 -16.80 -11.20
N ARG A 326 10.15 -16.60 -11.67
CA ARG A 326 9.04 -17.55 -11.50
C ARG A 326 7.99 -17.40 -12.59
N THR A 327 7.30 -18.48 -12.93
CA THR A 327 6.01 -18.39 -13.61
C THR A 327 4.90 -18.45 -12.57
N LEU A 328 3.81 -17.71 -12.80
CA LEU A 328 2.64 -17.71 -11.95
C LEU A 328 1.40 -17.56 -12.83
N GLU A 329 0.44 -18.46 -12.64
CA GLU A 329 -0.80 -18.50 -13.43
C GLU A 329 -1.98 -18.71 -12.49
N ILE A 330 -3.08 -17.98 -12.72
CA ILE A 330 -4.38 -18.24 -12.10
C ILE A 330 -5.21 -19.02 -13.12
N ILE A 331 -5.30 -20.33 -12.92
CA ILE A 331 -6.00 -21.24 -13.82
C ILE A 331 -7.49 -21.22 -13.47
N ARG A 332 -8.29 -20.81 -14.45
CA ARG A 332 -9.76 -20.82 -14.41
C ARG A 332 -10.30 -21.63 -15.58
N GLU A 333 -10.56 -22.91 -15.34
CA GLU A 333 -11.05 -23.85 -16.36
C GLU A 333 -12.43 -24.40 -15.95
N PRO A 334 -13.39 -24.53 -16.89
CA PRO A 334 -14.65 -25.20 -16.61
C PRO A 334 -14.46 -26.67 -16.22
N ASP A 335 -15.22 -27.14 -15.24
CA ASP A 335 -15.29 -28.54 -14.85
C ASP A 335 -16.74 -28.99 -14.59
N SER A 336 -16.93 -30.16 -13.96
CA SER A 336 -18.27 -30.73 -13.77
C SER A 336 -19.15 -29.97 -12.77
N VAL A 337 -18.60 -29.01 -12.03
CA VAL A 337 -19.32 -28.31 -10.94
C VAL A 337 -19.29 -26.79 -11.10
N GLY A 338 -18.36 -26.24 -11.88
CA GLY A 338 -18.30 -24.80 -12.18
C GLY A 338 -17.00 -24.45 -12.90
N MET A 339 -16.24 -23.52 -12.35
CA MET A 339 -14.95 -23.07 -12.88
C MET A 339 -13.88 -23.14 -11.80
N SER A 340 -12.72 -23.72 -12.10
CA SER A 340 -11.62 -23.77 -11.15
C SER A 340 -11.09 -22.37 -10.81
N PHE A 341 -10.42 -22.25 -9.66
CA PHE A 341 -9.63 -21.08 -9.31
C PHE A 341 -8.34 -21.59 -8.65
N THR A 342 -7.34 -21.89 -9.47
CA THR A 342 -6.11 -22.56 -9.03
C THR A 342 -4.91 -21.69 -9.27
N VAL A 343 -4.13 -21.43 -8.23
CA VAL A 343 -2.83 -20.77 -8.37
C VAL A 343 -1.78 -21.82 -8.74
N ALA A 344 -1.13 -21.65 -9.89
CA ALA A 344 0.00 -22.47 -10.30
C ALA A 344 1.28 -21.64 -10.27
N VAL A 345 2.32 -22.15 -9.60
CA VAL A 345 3.63 -21.50 -9.51
C VAL A 345 4.67 -22.42 -10.11
N ASN A 346 5.48 -21.91 -11.04
CA ASN A 346 6.50 -22.68 -11.75
C ASN A 346 5.93 -23.93 -12.44
N GLY A 347 4.67 -23.84 -12.90
CA GLY A 347 3.92 -24.92 -13.55
C GLY A 347 3.32 -25.95 -12.59
N GLN A 348 3.40 -25.74 -11.27
CA GLN A 348 2.84 -26.64 -10.26
C GLN A 348 1.60 -26.01 -9.62
N PRO A 349 0.44 -26.68 -9.58
CA PRO A 349 -0.70 -26.24 -8.78
C PRO A 349 -0.33 -26.20 -7.29
N VAL A 350 -0.58 -25.07 -6.64
CA VAL A 350 -0.25 -24.85 -5.23
C VAL A 350 -1.51 -24.45 -4.48
N PHE A 351 -1.83 -25.16 -3.41
CA PHE A 351 -2.88 -24.73 -2.49
C PHE A 351 -2.41 -23.48 -1.72
N MET A 352 -3.14 -22.38 -1.83
CA MET A 352 -2.84 -21.13 -1.13
C MET A 352 -3.27 -21.21 0.33
N LYS A 353 -2.34 -20.94 1.24
CA LYS A 353 -2.53 -20.92 2.69
C LYS A 353 -2.13 -19.55 3.19
N GLY A 354 -3.03 -18.84 3.83
CA GLY A 354 -2.76 -17.46 4.20
C GLY A 354 -3.83 -16.84 5.06
N ALA A 355 -3.76 -15.52 5.12
CA ALA A 355 -4.72 -14.67 5.78
C ALA A 355 -4.83 -13.33 5.03
N ASN A 356 -5.88 -12.60 5.34
CA ASN A 356 -6.06 -11.21 4.94
C ASN A 356 -5.23 -10.30 5.84
N TYR A 357 -4.43 -9.44 5.23
CA TYR A 357 -3.56 -8.47 5.87
C TYR A 357 -4.23 -7.10 5.85
N ILE A 358 -4.25 -6.47 7.03
CA ILE A 358 -4.67 -5.08 7.26
C ILE A 358 -3.49 -4.28 7.83
N PRO A 359 -3.52 -2.93 7.76
CA PRO A 359 -2.45 -2.10 8.32
C PRO A 359 -2.16 -2.42 9.79
N LEU A 360 -0.88 -2.43 10.18
CA LEU A 360 -0.46 -2.78 11.55
C LEU A 360 -0.80 -1.70 12.61
N ASP A 361 -1.15 -0.50 12.17
CA ASP A 361 -1.51 0.64 13.02
C ASP A 361 -2.35 1.62 12.19
N VAL A 362 -3.22 2.41 12.85
CA VAL A 362 -3.93 3.52 12.18
C VAL A 362 -2.99 4.65 11.78
N PHE A 363 -1.90 4.81 12.53
CA PHE A 363 -0.85 5.77 12.25
C PHE A 363 0.36 5.06 11.65
N VAL A 364 0.21 4.52 10.43
CA VAL A 364 1.24 3.76 9.70
C VAL A 364 2.65 4.34 9.79
N PRO A 365 2.91 5.66 9.71
CA PRO A 365 4.26 6.20 9.78
C PRO A 365 5.06 5.84 11.04
N ARG A 366 4.39 5.47 12.15
CA ARG A 366 5.07 5.04 13.39
C ARG A 366 5.35 3.54 13.46
N VAL A 367 4.90 2.77 12.46
CA VAL A 367 5.17 1.33 12.37
C VAL A 367 6.61 1.13 11.95
N SER A 368 7.39 0.47 12.81
CA SER A 368 8.79 0.18 12.55
C SER A 368 8.99 -1.00 11.60
N ASP A 369 10.12 -1.03 10.90
CA ASP A 369 10.55 -2.18 10.08
C ASP A 369 10.55 -3.49 10.89
N GLY A 370 10.90 -3.44 12.18
CA GLY A 370 10.86 -4.60 13.06
C GLY A 370 9.45 -5.14 13.33
N GLN A 371 8.42 -4.29 13.29
CA GLN A 371 7.03 -4.73 13.38
C GLN A 371 6.56 -5.38 12.07
N TYR A 372 6.94 -4.83 10.92
CA TYR A 372 6.73 -5.47 9.62
C TYR A 372 7.40 -6.85 9.56
N GLU A 373 8.67 -6.93 9.97
CA GLU A 373 9.41 -8.18 10.02
C GLU A 373 8.72 -9.19 10.95
N HIS A 374 8.31 -8.76 12.14
CA HIS A 374 7.61 -9.63 13.09
C HIS A 374 6.31 -10.21 12.50
N ALA A 375 5.47 -9.37 11.89
CA ALA A 375 4.19 -9.79 11.32
C ALA A 375 4.39 -10.80 10.17
N LEU A 376 5.24 -10.46 9.18
CA LEU A 376 5.44 -11.30 8.00
C LEU A 376 6.25 -12.56 8.31
N ARG A 377 7.21 -12.50 9.24
CA ARG A 377 7.90 -13.70 9.73
C ARG A 377 6.92 -14.63 10.45
N SER A 378 5.96 -14.09 11.21
CA SER A 378 4.92 -14.90 11.86
C SER A 378 4.03 -15.60 10.83
N ALA A 379 3.65 -14.93 9.74
CA ALA A 379 2.93 -15.57 8.63
C ALA A 379 3.75 -16.72 8.01
N ARG A 380 5.04 -16.49 7.73
CA ARG A 380 5.96 -17.53 7.23
C ARG A 380 6.06 -18.72 8.19
N ASP A 381 6.27 -18.46 9.47
CA ASP A 381 6.46 -19.49 10.51
C ASP A 381 5.17 -20.26 10.77
N ALA A 382 3.99 -19.65 10.55
CA ALA A 382 2.68 -20.30 10.50
C ALA A 382 2.45 -21.12 9.20
N ASN A 383 3.49 -21.30 8.38
CA ASN A 383 3.48 -22.02 7.11
C ASN A 383 2.54 -21.43 6.05
N MET A 384 2.23 -20.14 6.12
CA MET A 384 1.53 -19.43 5.04
C MET A 384 2.45 -19.29 3.82
N ASN A 385 1.85 -19.26 2.64
CA ASN A 385 2.52 -19.00 1.37
C ASN A 385 1.84 -17.88 0.56
N MET A 386 0.79 -17.27 1.10
CA MET A 386 0.11 -16.11 0.54
C MET A 386 -0.41 -15.19 1.65
N VAL A 387 -0.44 -13.89 1.39
CA VAL A 387 -1.17 -12.87 2.16
C VAL A 387 -1.98 -12.02 1.18
N ARG A 388 -3.18 -11.60 1.57
CA ARG A 388 -3.99 -10.66 0.79
C ARG A 388 -3.92 -9.29 1.42
N VAL A 389 -3.34 -8.31 0.72
CA VAL A 389 -3.37 -6.90 1.14
C VAL A 389 -4.75 -6.38 0.81
N TRP A 390 -5.59 -6.24 1.83
CA TRP A 390 -7.02 -5.94 1.71
C TRP A 390 -7.30 -4.48 1.34
N GLY A 391 -8.30 -4.28 0.47
CA GLY A 391 -8.54 -3.01 -0.25
C GLY A 391 -9.00 -1.78 0.54
N GLY A 392 -9.34 -1.85 1.83
CA GLY A 392 -9.61 -0.62 2.60
C GLY A 392 -8.41 -0.15 3.44
N GLY A 393 -7.26 -0.79 3.29
CA GLY A 393 -6.00 -0.42 3.93
C GLY A 393 -5.19 0.59 3.10
N ILE A 394 -3.91 0.26 2.89
CA ILE A 394 -2.97 1.03 2.06
C ILE A 394 -2.23 0.10 1.09
N TYR A 395 -1.70 0.66 -0.01
CA TYR A 395 -0.56 0.02 -0.67
C TYR A 395 0.63 0.16 0.27
N GLU A 396 1.17 -0.97 0.73
CA GLU A 396 2.15 -0.99 1.80
C GLU A 396 3.49 -0.32 1.44
N ASN A 397 4.33 -0.13 2.45
CA ASN A 397 5.70 0.36 2.28
C ASN A 397 6.58 -0.69 1.58
N GLU A 398 7.67 -0.27 0.95
CA GLU A 398 8.59 -1.17 0.21
C GLU A 398 9.06 -2.36 1.07
N ILE A 399 9.40 -2.12 2.34
CA ILE A 399 9.85 -3.15 3.28
C ILE A 399 8.85 -4.33 3.41
N PHE A 400 7.54 -4.09 3.31
CA PHE A 400 6.54 -5.15 3.34
C PHE A 400 6.72 -6.11 2.16
N TYR A 401 6.86 -5.59 0.95
CA TYR A 401 6.98 -6.39 -0.26
C TYR A 401 8.37 -7.05 -0.35
N GLU A 402 9.42 -6.37 0.11
CA GLU A 402 10.76 -6.94 0.22
C GLU A 402 10.82 -8.14 1.17
N LEU A 403 10.09 -8.06 2.30
CA LEU A 403 9.94 -9.16 3.25
C LEU A 403 9.08 -10.29 2.69
N CYS A 404 7.98 -9.98 1.98
CA CYS A 404 7.18 -10.99 1.28
C CYS A 404 8.01 -11.76 0.24
N ASP A 405 8.78 -11.03 -0.56
CA ASP A 405 9.74 -11.59 -1.51
C ASP A 405 10.78 -12.47 -0.84
N GLN A 406 11.32 -12.04 0.31
CA GLN A 406 12.34 -12.76 1.07
C GLN A 406 11.79 -14.02 1.74
N TYR A 407 10.57 -13.97 2.25
CA TYR A 407 9.94 -15.07 2.98
C TYR A 407 9.17 -16.04 2.08
N GLY A 408 9.05 -15.76 0.78
CA GLY A 408 8.28 -16.58 -0.13
C GLY A 408 6.78 -16.44 0.09
N LEU A 409 6.30 -15.28 0.53
CA LEU A 409 4.87 -15.02 0.69
C LEU A 409 4.35 -14.36 -0.58
N LEU A 410 3.46 -15.04 -1.31
CA LEU A 410 2.75 -14.43 -2.42
C LEU A 410 1.80 -13.33 -1.91
N VAL A 411 1.60 -12.30 -2.70
CA VAL A 411 0.74 -11.17 -2.37
C VAL A 411 -0.41 -11.11 -3.36
N TRP A 412 -1.63 -11.28 -2.86
CA TRP A 412 -2.85 -10.84 -3.53
C TRP A 412 -3.01 -9.36 -3.19
N GLN A 413 -2.84 -8.48 -4.18
CA GLN A 413 -2.85 -7.03 -3.97
C GLN A 413 -4.19 -6.44 -4.42
N ASP A 414 -5.05 -6.05 -3.49
CA ASP A 414 -6.20 -5.23 -3.83
C ASP A 414 -5.73 -3.81 -4.22
N PHE A 415 -6.45 -3.13 -5.11
CA PHE A 415 -6.45 -1.66 -5.15
C PHE A 415 -7.24 -1.14 -3.96
N MET A 416 -6.98 0.11 -3.54
CA MET A 416 -7.49 0.64 -2.27
C MET A 416 -8.96 1.09 -2.35
N PHE A 417 -9.86 0.13 -2.61
CA PHE A 417 -11.31 0.25 -2.63
C PHE A 417 -11.95 -0.90 -1.84
N ALA A 418 -12.89 -0.59 -0.95
CA ALA A 418 -13.59 -1.61 -0.16
C ALA A 418 -15.01 -1.16 0.24
N CYS A 419 -15.97 -2.09 0.15
CA CYS A 419 -17.31 -2.00 0.75
C CYS A 419 -18.04 -0.65 0.55
N ALA A 420 -17.91 -0.05 -0.63
CA ALA A 420 -18.57 1.20 -1.00
C ALA A 420 -18.63 1.35 -2.52
N MET A 421 -19.62 2.10 -3.01
CA MET A 421 -19.62 2.63 -4.38
C MET A 421 -18.83 3.95 -4.43
N PHE A 422 -18.34 4.35 -5.61
CA PHE A 422 -17.43 5.50 -5.74
C PHE A 422 -17.94 6.52 -6.77
N PRO A 423 -17.46 7.79 -6.71
CA PRO A 423 -17.76 8.80 -7.73
C PRO A 423 -17.28 8.39 -9.12
N GLY A 424 -17.98 8.88 -10.15
CA GLY A 424 -17.66 8.63 -11.57
C GLY A 424 -17.40 9.90 -12.37
N ASP A 425 -17.15 11.03 -11.71
CA ASP A 425 -16.75 12.26 -12.40
C ASP A 425 -15.32 12.15 -12.96
N GLU A 426 -15.04 12.93 -14.00
CA GLU A 426 -13.77 12.86 -14.74
C GLU A 426 -12.54 13.10 -13.85
N ALA A 427 -12.64 14.02 -12.88
CA ALA A 427 -11.52 14.33 -11.99
C ALA A 427 -11.21 13.16 -11.05
N PHE A 428 -12.24 12.55 -10.46
CA PHE A 428 -12.06 11.36 -9.63
C PHE A 428 -11.48 10.19 -10.42
N LEU A 429 -12.04 9.88 -11.60
CA LEU A 429 -11.57 8.79 -12.45
C LEU A 429 -10.12 9.00 -12.94
N ALA A 430 -9.75 10.22 -13.31
CA ALA A 430 -8.36 10.55 -13.68
C ALA A 430 -7.40 10.39 -12.50
N ASN A 431 -7.84 10.74 -11.29
CA ASN A 431 -7.03 10.57 -10.08
C ASN A 431 -6.83 9.07 -9.75
N VAL A 432 -7.88 8.25 -9.86
CA VAL A 432 -7.79 6.78 -9.70
C VAL A 432 -6.83 6.17 -10.73
N LYS A 433 -6.91 6.60 -11.99
CA LYS A 433 -5.99 6.14 -13.04
C LYS A 433 -4.53 6.42 -12.67
N ALA A 434 -4.23 7.65 -12.26
CA ALA A 434 -2.86 8.03 -11.88
C ALA A 434 -2.35 7.26 -10.64
N GLU A 435 -3.22 6.98 -9.67
CA GLU A 435 -2.92 6.12 -8.52
C GLU A 435 -2.58 4.69 -8.96
N ALA A 436 -3.40 4.12 -9.84
CA ALA A 436 -3.22 2.76 -10.32
C ALA A 436 -1.92 2.61 -11.11
N GLU A 437 -1.67 3.51 -12.06
CA GLU A 437 -0.44 3.50 -12.86
C GLU A 437 0.81 3.64 -11.97
N TYR A 438 0.78 4.51 -10.97
CA TYR A 438 1.88 4.68 -10.03
C TYR A 438 2.15 3.41 -9.22
N ASN A 439 1.14 2.84 -8.56
CA ASN A 439 1.35 1.70 -7.67
C ASN A 439 1.65 0.40 -8.44
N VAL A 440 1.07 0.20 -9.62
CA VAL A 440 1.43 -0.94 -10.47
C VAL A 440 2.90 -0.84 -10.90
N LYS A 441 3.37 0.33 -11.36
CA LYS A 441 4.79 0.53 -11.71
C LYS A 441 5.72 0.34 -10.52
N ARG A 442 5.34 0.83 -9.33
CA ARG A 442 6.11 0.69 -8.10
C ARG A 442 6.27 -0.78 -7.71
N LEU A 443 5.20 -1.57 -7.78
CA LEU A 443 5.17 -2.92 -7.21
C LEU A 443 5.49 -4.05 -8.20
N ARG A 444 5.42 -3.81 -9.53
CA ARG A 444 5.61 -4.84 -10.56
C ARG A 444 6.96 -5.56 -10.53
N GLN A 445 7.98 -5.04 -9.86
CA GLN A 445 9.27 -5.73 -9.77
C GLN A 445 9.26 -6.88 -8.76
N HIS A 446 8.38 -6.85 -7.76
CA HIS A 446 8.34 -7.81 -6.66
C HIS A 446 7.84 -9.19 -7.12
N PRO A 447 8.65 -10.27 -7.06
CA PRO A 447 8.22 -11.61 -7.42
C PRO A 447 7.02 -12.10 -6.60
N SER A 448 6.83 -11.60 -5.37
CA SER A 448 5.71 -11.94 -4.50
C SER A 448 4.35 -11.50 -5.03
N ILE A 449 4.23 -10.39 -5.78
CA ILE A 449 2.94 -9.95 -6.34
C ILE A 449 2.42 -11.05 -7.28
N ALA A 450 1.33 -11.69 -6.84
CA ALA A 450 0.69 -12.81 -7.51
C ALA A 450 -0.42 -12.35 -8.45
N LEU A 451 -1.28 -11.46 -7.96
CA LEU A 451 -2.39 -10.90 -8.72
C LEU A 451 -2.75 -9.51 -8.20
N TRP A 452 -3.42 -8.75 -9.06
CA TRP A 452 -4.05 -7.48 -8.74
C TRP A 452 -5.56 -7.67 -8.64
N CYS A 453 -6.20 -7.13 -7.61
CA CYS A 453 -7.64 -7.20 -7.43
C CYS A 453 -8.25 -5.80 -7.34
N GLY A 454 -9.36 -5.55 -8.05
CA GLY A 454 -9.93 -4.21 -8.18
C GLY A 454 -10.46 -3.63 -6.86
N ASN A 455 -11.12 -4.45 -6.04
CA ASN A 455 -11.70 -4.02 -4.77
C ASN A 455 -12.06 -5.19 -3.84
N ASN A 456 -12.38 -4.84 -2.60
CA ASN A 456 -13.06 -5.71 -1.65
C ASN A 456 -14.59 -5.50 -1.65
N GLU A 457 -15.33 -6.55 -1.96
CA GLU A 457 -16.78 -6.72 -1.80
C GLU A 457 -17.68 -5.67 -2.46
N VAL A 458 -17.18 -4.80 -3.33
CA VAL A 458 -18.02 -3.75 -3.94
C VAL A 458 -19.08 -4.37 -4.84
N LEU A 459 -18.73 -5.41 -5.62
CA LEU A 459 -19.69 -6.14 -6.44
C LEU A 459 -20.76 -6.84 -5.59
N SER A 460 -20.34 -7.55 -4.55
CA SER A 460 -21.23 -8.27 -3.64
C SER A 460 -22.15 -7.30 -2.90
N ALA A 461 -21.64 -6.15 -2.48
CA ALA A 461 -22.45 -5.13 -1.84
C ALA A 461 -23.52 -4.57 -2.78
N TRP A 462 -23.15 -4.24 -4.02
CA TRP A 462 -24.10 -3.79 -5.03
C TRP A 462 -25.19 -4.82 -5.32
N LYS A 463 -24.79 -6.07 -5.58
CA LYS A 463 -25.68 -7.13 -6.09
C LYS A 463 -26.41 -7.92 -5.01
N ARG A 464 -25.88 -8.01 -3.79
CA ARG A 464 -26.41 -8.89 -2.73
C ARG A 464 -26.81 -8.20 -1.44
N TRP A 465 -26.29 -7.00 -1.13
CA TRP A 465 -26.72 -6.26 0.06
C TRP A 465 -27.96 -5.38 -0.19
N GLY A 466 -28.50 -5.42 -1.41
CA GLY A 466 -29.73 -4.72 -1.80
C GLY A 466 -29.51 -3.30 -2.33
N TRP A 467 -28.27 -2.83 -2.43
CA TRP A 467 -27.96 -1.46 -2.86
C TRP A 467 -28.46 -1.14 -4.26
N GLU A 468 -28.32 -2.07 -5.23
CA GLU A 468 -28.83 -1.86 -6.59
C GLU A 468 -30.34 -1.56 -6.61
N GLY A 469 -31.12 -2.36 -5.89
CA GLY A 469 -32.57 -2.19 -5.80
C GLY A 469 -32.96 -0.92 -5.04
N GLN A 470 -32.29 -0.63 -3.92
CA GLN A 470 -32.54 0.58 -3.12
C GLN A 470 -32.23 1.86 -3.92
N MET A 471 -31.15 1.85 -4.71
CA MET A 471 -30.79 2.97 -5.59
C MET A 471 -31.85 3.21 -6.66
N GLU A 472 -32.34 2.14 -7.30
CA GLU A 472 -33.42 2.27 -8.29
C GLU A 472 -34.72 2.76 -7.66
N GLU A 473 -35.10 2.24 -6.50
CA GLU A 473 -36.32 2.61 -5.80
C GLU A 473 -36.30 4.07 -5.31
N THR A 474 -35.15 4.52 -4.80
CA THR A 474 -35.02 5.84 -4.16
C THR A 474 -34.76 6.95 -5.18
N TYR A 475 -33.90 6.71 -6.16
CA TYR A 475 -33.40 7.75 -7.09
C TYR A 475 -33.73 7.48 -8.56
N GLY A 476 -34.28 6.31 -8.89
CA GLY A 476 -34.62 5.92 -10.26
C GLY A 476 -33.48 5.27 -11.03
N ALA A 477 -33.84 4.65 -12.17
CA ALA A 477 -32.93 3.86 -12.99
C ALA A 477 -31.73 4.66 -13.54
N GLU A 478 -31.90 5.94 -13.87
CA GLU A 478 -30.83 6.79 -14.41
C GLU A 478 -29.68 6.99 -13.40
N VAL A 479 -30.01 7.28 -12.13
CA VAL A 479 -29.01 7.44 -11.07
C VAL A 479 -28.35 6.11 -10.73
N LYS A 480 -29.14 5.02 -10.65
CA LYS A 480 -28.61 3.66 -10.48
C LYS A 480 -27.60 3.32 -11.58
N ASP A 481 -27.95 3.54 -12.85
CA ASP A 481 -27.09 3.24 -14.00
C ASP A 481 -25.82 4.12 -13.99
N LYS A 482 -25.92 5.38 -13.54
CA LYS A 482 -24.77 6.27 -13.34
C LYS A 482 -23.80 5.74 -12.28
N VAL A 483 -24.30 5.27 -11.14
CA VAL A 483 -23.47 4.69 -10.07
C VAL A 483 -22.84 3.37 -10.53
N TRP A 484 -23.59 2.53 -11.26
CA TRP A 484 -23.04 1.30 -11.85
C TRP A 484 -21.98 1.59 -12.92
N LYS A 485 -22.18 2.64 -13.74
CA LYS A 485 -21.18 3.06 -14.72
C LYS A 485 -19.86 3.45 -14.06
N ALA A 486 -19.88 4.14 -12.91
CA ALA A 486 -18.66 4.46 -12.18
C ALA A 486 -17.93 3.20 -11.71
N TYR A 487 -18.66 2.18 -11.24
CA TYR A 487 -18.09 0.86 -10.91
C TYR A 487 -17.41 0.24 -12.14
N ASP A 488 -18.09 0.21 -13.29
CA ASP A 488 -17.54 -0.35 -14.53
C ASP A 488 -16.30 0.41 -15.01
N ASP A 489 -16.34 1.75 -15.02
CA ASP A 489 -15.23 2.61 -15.41
C ASP A 489 -13.98 2.36 -14.55
N ILE A 490 -14.15 2.18 -13.23
CA ILE A 490 -13.02 1.92 -12.33
C ILE A 490 -12.53 0.47 -12.49
N PHE A 491 -13.40 -0.51 -12.21
CA PHE A 491 -13.00 -1.89 -11.94
C PHE A 491 -12.92 -2.77 -13.18
N HIS A 492 -13.55 -2.40 -14.30
CA HIS A 492 -13.49 -3.15 -15.55
C HIS A 492 -12.69 -2.44 -16.65
N ASN A 493 -12.39 -1.15 -16.48
CA ASN A 493 -11.62 -0.37 -17.46
C ASN A 493 -10.31 0.17 -16.87
N ILE A 494 -10.36 1.19 -16.00
CA ILE A 494 -9.16 1.93 -15.56
C ILE A 494 -8.12 1.02 -14.88
N LEU A 495 -8.53 0.22 -13.90
CA LEU A 495 -7.61 -0.63 -13.14
C LEU A 495 -7.01 -1.78 -14.00
N PRO A 496 -7.80 -2.57 -14.75
CA PRO A 496 -7.21 -3.60 -15.63
C PRO A 496 -6.35 -3.00 -16.74
N GLU A 497 -6.70 -1.82 -17.28
CA GLU A 497 -5.85 -1.13 -18.26
C GLU A 497 -4.49 -0.75 -17.68
N ALA A 498 -4.45 -0.24 -16.44
CA ALA A 498 -3.20 0.08 -15.75
C ALA A 498 -2.33 -1.17 -15.53
N VAL A 499 -2.94 -2.29 -15.11
CA VAL A 499 -2.25 -3.58 -14.97
C VAL A 499 -1.74 -4.08 -16.33
N ALA A 500 -2.56 -4.08 -17.37
CA ALA A 500 -2.15 -4.51 -18.70
C ALA A 500 -1.02 -3.63 -19.29
N ALA A 501 -1.02 -2.33 -19.00
CA ALA A 501 -0.01 -1.40 -19.52
C ALA A 501 1.34 -1.51 -18.81
N HIS A 502 1.34 -1.80 -17.50
CA HIS A 502 2.55 -1.70 -16.68
C HIS A 502 3.01 -3.02 -16.09
N ASP A 503 2.15 -4.03 -16.07
CA ASP A 503 2.37 -5.33 -15.48
C ASP A 503 1.60 -6.48 -16.20
N PRO A 504 1.77 -6.62 -17.52
CA PRO A 504 0.90 -7.43 -18.39
C PRO A 504 0.91 -8.93 -18.11
N ASP A 505 1.88 -9.43 -17.35
CA ASP A 505 2.05 -10.86 -17.08
C ASP A 505 1.38 -11.29 -15.76
N ARG A 506 0.78 -10.36 -15.01
CA ARG A 506 0.00 -10.67 -13.79
C ARG A 506 -1.49 -10.69 -14.06
N PHE A 507 -2.17 -11.56 -13.34
CA PHE A 507 -3.61 -11.71 -13.40
C PHE A 507 -4.32 -10.52 -12.72
N TYR A 508 -5.43 -10.08 -13.31
CA TYR A 508 -6.32 -9.07 -12.74
C TYR A 508 -7.68 -9.69 -12.36
N TRP A 509 -8.18 -9.35 -11.18
CA TRP A 509 -9.44 -9.83 -10.62
C TRP A 509 -10.33 -8.65 -10.22
N ALA A 510 -11.43 -8.39 -10.94
CA ALA A 510 -12.19 -7.14 -10.78
C ALA A 510 -12.73 -6.88 -9.36
N SER A 511 -13.16 -7.92 -8.63
CA SER A 511 -13.71 -7.81 -7.28
C SER A 511 -13.46 -9.11 -6.50
N SER A 512 -13.12 -9.00 -5.22
CA SER A 512 -13.08 -10.13 -4.28
C SER A 512 -14.29 -10.01 -3.34
N PRO A 513 -15.28 -10.91 -3.37
CA PRO A 513 -15.37 -12.11 -4.19
C PRO A 513 -16.14 -11.87 -5.50
N GLN A 514 -15.94 -12.75 -6.49
CA GLN A 514 -16.77 -12.82 -7.69
C GLN A 514 -16.67 -14.20 -8.38
N VAL A 515 -17.56 -14.47 -9.33
CA VAL A 515 -17.45 -15.64 -10.23
C VAL A 515 -16.63 -15.29 -11.47
N ASP A 516 -16.95 -14.17 -12.09
CA ASP A 516 -16.34 -13.59 -13.29
C ASP A 516 -16.64 -12.08 -13.32
N GLU A 517 -16.13 -11.36 -14.33
CA GLU A 517 -16.36 -9.91 -14.46
C GLU A 517 -17.86 -9.55 -14.36
N GLY A 518 -18.21 -8.75 -13.34
CA GLY A 518 -19.58 -8.31 -13.08
C GLY A 518 -20.56 -9.39 -12.57
N VAL A 519 -20.10 -10.63 -12.36
CA VAL A 519 -20.94 -11.75 -11.87
C VAL A 519 -20.63 -12.00 -10.39
N PRO A 520 -21.60 -11.80 -9.48
CA PRO A 520 -21.37 -11.94 -8.05
C PRO A 520 -21.03 -13.38 -7.65
N GLU A 521 -20.41 -13.53 -6.50
CA GLU A 521 -19.79 -14.75 -5.99
C GLU A 521 -20.73 -15.95 -5.88
N GLU A 522 -20.21 -17.14 -6.17
CA GLU A 522 -20.89 -18.42 -6.01
C GLU A 522 -19.89 -19.44 -5.44
N MET A 523 -20.36 -20.49 -4.78
CA MET A 523 -19.44 -21.44 -4.15
C MET A 523 -18.66 -22.29 -5.17
N HIS A 524 -19.22 -22.56 -6.35
CA HIS A 524 -18.62 -23.51 -7.29
C HIS A 524 -17.76 -22.87 -8.39
N SER A 525 -17.62 -21.54 -8.40
CA SER A 525 -16.82 -20.80 -9.39
C SER A 525 -16.22 -19.54 -8.76
N GLY A 526 -14.98 -19.20 -9.10
CA GLY A 526 -14.31 -18.00 -8.58
C GLY A 526 -13.86 -18.14 -7.11
N ASP A 527 -13.78 -17.01 -6.42
CA ASP A 527 -13.46 -16.95 -4.99
C ASP A 527 -14.70 -16.60 -4.15
N ALA A 528 -14.64 -16.83 -2.84
CA ALA A 528 -15.77 -16.61 -1.95
C ALA A 528 -15.35 -16.02 -0.59
N HIS A 529 -16.23 -15.15 -0.08
CA HIS A 529 -16.18 -14.64 1.30
C HIS A 529 -17.29 -15.31 2.10
N TYR A 530 -16.95 -16.31 2.91
CA TYR A 530 -17.94 -17.12 3.62
C TYR A 530 -18.17 -16.64 5.05
N TRP A 531 -19.07 -15.66 5.14
CA TRP A 531 -19.41 -14.98 6.39
C TRP A 531 -20.61 -15.58 7.15
N MET A 532 -21.14 -16.72 6.71
CA MET A 532 -22.31 -17.34 7.35
C MET A 532 -22.02 -17.90 8.74
N VAL A 533 -20.77 -18.19 9.09
CA VAL A 533 -20.41 -18.57 10.47
C VAL A 533 -20.51 -17.38 11.41
N TRP A 534 -19.86 -16.26 11.11
CA TRP A 534 -19.90 -15.10 11.99
C TRP A 534 -21.22 -14.32 11.87
N TRP A 535 -21.48 -13.74 10.69
CA TRP A 535 -22.66 -12.91 10.43
C TRP A 535 -23.96 -13.72 10.37
N GLY A 536 -23.92 -14.90 9.74
CA GLY A 536 -25.07 -15.81 9.65
C GLY A 536 -25.30 -16.70 10.88
N LYS A 537 -24.37 -16.67 11.86
CA LYS A 537 -24.40 -17.47 13.10
C LYS A 537 -24.48 -19.00 12.90
N GLN A 538 -24.09 -19.50 11.72
CA GLN A 538 -24.02 -20.94 11.42
C GLN A 538 -22.86 -21.63 12.15
N PRO A 539 -23.05 -22.86 12.67
CA PRO A 539 -22.02 -23.55 13.44
C PRO A 539 -20.75 -23.80 12.61
N PHE A 540 -19.59 -23.94 13.27
CA PHE A 540 -18.28 -24.03 12.59
C PHE A 540 -18.20 -25.18 11.57
N GLU A 541 -18.98 -26.25 11.77
CA GLU A 541 -19.10 -27.38 10.85
C GLU A 541 -19.50 -26.95 9.44
N SER A 542 -20.20 -25.81 9.29
CA SER A 542 -20.60 -25.31 7.98
C SER A 542 -19.40 -24.93 7.10
N TYR A 543 -18.23 -24.60 7.68
CA TYR A 543 -17.00 -24.42 6.90
C TYR A 543 -16.55 -25.70 6.16
N GLN A 544 -17.00 -26.87 6.61
CA GLN A 544 -16.70 -28.17 5.97
C GLN A 544 -17.79 -28.60 4.98
N GLU A 545 -18.91 -27.89 4.92
CA GLU A 545 -20.04 -28.17 4.03
C GLU A 545 -20.10 -27.17 2.88
N ALA A 546 -19.95 -25.88 3.18
CA ALA A 546 -19.96 -24.78 2.23
C ALA A 546 -18.53 -24.46 1.78
N ILE A 547 -17.97 -25.36 0.97
CA ILE A 547 -16.60 -25.23 0.48
C ILE A 547 -16.61 -24.52 -0.88
N PRO A 548 -15.82 -23.45 -1.09
CA PRO A 548 -15.70 -22.78 -2.38
C PRO A 548 -14.52 -23.30 -3.21
N ARG A 549 -14.36 -22.80 -4.43
CA ARG A 549 -13.16 -23.09 -5.26
C ARG A 549 -11.91 -22.42 -4.71
N PHE A 550 -12.06 -21.24 -4.13
CA PHE A 550 -11.04 -20.53 -3.37
C PHE A 550 -11.71 -19.73 -2.25
N MET A 551 -11.32 -19.92 -0.99
CA MET A 551 -11.84 -19.12 0.12
C MET A 551 -10.90 -17.93 0.35
N SER A 552 -11.31 -16.74 -0.08
CA SER A 552 -10.54 -15.50 0.04
C SER A 552 -10.84 -14.74 1.34
N GLU A 553 -12.00 -14.96 1.95
CA GLU A 553 -12.28 -14.54 3.34
C GLU A 553 -13.18 -15.52 4.08
N PHE A 554 -12.85 -15.74 5.35
CA PHE A 554 -13.73 -16.34 6.34
C PHE A 554 -13.11 -16.09 7.73
N GLY A 555 -13.91 -15.78 8.73
CA GLY A 555 -13.34 -15.44 10.03
C GLY A 555 -14.30 -15.64 11.20
N PHE A 556 -13.72 -15.52 12.39
CA PHE A 556 -14.42 -15.51 13.67
C PHE A 556 -13.62 -14.61 14.62
N GLN A 557 -14.27 -13.75 15.40
CA GLN A 557 -13.52 -12.82 16.25
C GLN A 557 -13.01 -13.47 17.55
N SER A 558 -11.90 -12.95 18.05
CA SER A 558 -11.53 -13.08 19.45
C SER A 558 -11.03 -11.76 20.02
N PHE A 559 -11.17 -11.60 21.34
CA PHE A 559 -10.51 -10.53 22.08
C PHE A 559 -8.99 -10.75 22.07
N PRO A 560 -8.17 -9.71 22.25
CA PRO A 560 -6.73 -9.87 22.40
C PRO A 560 -6.37 -10.49 23.77
N ASP A 561 -5.09 -10.80 23.97
CA ASP A 561 -4.59 -11.33 25.23
C ASP A 561 -4.69 -10.31 26.38
N ILE A 562 -4.67 -10.79 27.63
CA ILE A 562 -4.81 -9.92 28.81
C ILE A 562 -3.73 -8.84 28.91
N THR A 563 -2.53 -9.08 28.36
CA THR A 563 -1.45 -8.08 28.34
C THR A 563 -1.82 -6.91 27.44
N THR A 564 -2.46 -7.19 26.31
CA THR A 564 -2.97 -6.17 25.40
C THR A 564 -4.18 -5.47 26.00
N VAL A 565 -5.12 -6.21 26.61
CA VAL A 565 -6.28 -5.63 27.30
C VAL A 565 -5.89 -4.59 28.36
N LYS A 566 -4.87 -4.91 29.17
CA LYS A 566 -4.33 -4.01 30.19
C LYS A 566 -3.74 -2.71 29.63
N ARG A 567 -3.45 -2.62 28.33
CA ARG A 567 -2.94 -1.39 27.71
C ARG A 567 -4.03 -0.36 27.45
N TYR A 568 -5.27 -0.80 27.26
CA TYR A 568 -6.38 0.10 26.91
C TYR A 568 -7.50 0.15 27.95
N THR A 569 -7.38 -0.58 29.07
CA THR A 569 -8.43 -0.69 30.10
C THR A 569 -7.88 -0.62 31.52
N GLU A 570 -8.77 -0.29 32.45
CA GLU A 570 -8.59 -0.51 33.89
C GLU A 570 -9.34 -1.78 34.36
N GLU A 571 -9.06 -2.28 35.56
CA GLU A 571 -9.72 -3.49 36.09
C GLU A 571 -11.25 -3.37 36.17
N GLU A 572 -11.78 -2.16 36.40
CA GLU A 572 -13.22 -1.89 36.41
C GLU A 572 -13.90 -2.09 35.05
N ASP A 573 -13.13 -2.04 33.97
CA ASP A 573 -13.61 -2.22 32.61
C ASP A 573 -13.66 -3.70 32.17
N TRP A 574 -13.18 -4.64 33.00
CA TRP A 574 -13.02 -6.06 32.66
C TRP A 574 -14.33 -6.85 32.68
N SER A 575 -15.22 -6.43 31.80
CA SER A 575 -16.48 -7.08 31.45
C SER A 575 -16.69 -6.86 29.96
N ILE A 576 -17.06 -7.89 29.21
CA ILE A 576 -17.38 -7.77 27.77
C ILE A 576 -18.59 -6.85 27.49
N TYR A 577 -19.29 -6.42 28.54
CA TYR A 577 -20.40 -5.48 28.49
C TYR A 577 -20.09 -4.12 29.13
N SER A 578 -18.83 -3.87 29.53
CA SER A 578 -18.43 -2.53 29.94
C SER A 578 -18.45 -1.58 28.74
N GLU A 579 -18.64 -0.30 29.00
CA GLU A 579 -18.65 0.74 27.97
C GLU A 579 -17.33 0.75 27.18
N VAL A 580 -16.19 0.61 27.88
CA VAL A 580 -14.86 0.57 27.26
C VAL A 580 -14.70 -0.65 26.34
N MET A 581 -15.11 -1.84 26.79
CA MET A 581 -15.01 -3.05 25.95
C MET A 581 -15.97 -3.02 24.76
N GLN A 582 -17.14 -2.41 24.92
CA GLN A 582 -18.08 -2.21 23.82
C GLN A 582 -17.56 -1.17 22.81
N SER A 583 -16.91 -0.10 23.27
CA SER A 583 -16.26 0.87 22.38
C SER A 583 -15.16 0.18 21.56
N HIS A 584 -14.42 -0.78 22.12
CA HIS A 584 -13.41 -1.55 21.39
C HIS A 584 -13.95 -2.72 20.57
N GLN A 585 -15.26 -3.02 20.65
CA GLN A 585 -15.92 -3.99 19.79
C GLN A 585 -16.60 -3.25 18.63
N ARG A 586 -16.07 -3.41 17.42
CA ARG A 586 -16.50 -2.64 16.24
C ARG A 586 -17.48 -3.39 15.33
N SER A 587 -17.62 -4.70 15.50
CA SER A 587 -18.68 -5.46 14.82
C SER A 587 -20.00 -5.30 15.56
N SER A 588 -21.06 -5.00 14.81
CA SER A 588 -22.41 -4.77 15.35
C SER A 588 -23.02 -5.97 16.09
N ILE A 589 -22.47 -7.17 15.90
CA ILE A 589 -22.92 -8.42 16.56
C ILE A 589 -21.90 -8.99 17.55
N GLY A 590 -20.72 -8.37 17.70
CA GLY A 590 -19.51 -9.12 18.08
C GLY A 590 -19.54 -9.84 19.43
N ASN A 591 -19.68 -9.10 20.54
CA ASN A 591 -19.60 -9.71 21.88
C ASN A 591 -20.73 -10.72 22.14
N VAL A 592 -21.92 -10.47 21.57
CA VAL A 592 -23.06 -11.38 21.67
C VAL A 592 -22.80 -12.67 20.88
N THR A 593 -22.28 -12.56 19.66
CA THR A 593 -21.94 -13.73 18.85
C THR A 593 -20.84 -14.57 19.50
N ILE A 594 -19.79 -13.95 20.08
CA ILE A 594 -18.76 -14.70 20.81
C ILE A 594 -19.37 -15.51 21.96
N ALA A 595 -20.23 -14.88 22.76
CA ALA A 595 -20.88 -15.56 23.89
C ALA A 595 -21.78 -16.71 23.43
N GLU A 596 -22.58 -16.51 22.37
CA GLU A 596 -23.45 -17.53 21.80
C GLU A 596 -22.68 -18.75 21.28
N TYR A 597 -21.51 -18.56 20.65
CA TYR A 597 -20.67 -19.68 20.20
C TYR A 597 -19.97 -20.37 21.35
N MET A 598 -19.51 -19.60 22.34
CA MET A 598 -18.88 -20.17 23.52
C MET A 598 -19.84 -21.09 24.29
N GLU A 599 -21.12 -20.73 24.41
CA GLU A 599 -22.15 -21.55 25.06
C GLU A 599 -22.39 -22.90 24.37
N ARG A 600 -22.15 -22.99 23.05
CA ARG A 600 -22.32 -24.22 22.28
C ARG A 600 -21.27 -25.27 22.65
N ASP A 601 -20.01 -24.85 22.78
CA ASP A 601 -18.86 -25.74 22.78
C ASP A 601 -18.10 -25.78 24.10
N TYR A 602 -18.27 -24.77 24.95
CA TYR A 602 -17.51 -24.59 26.18
C TYR A 602 -18.40 -24.31 27.38
N ARG A 603 -17.83 -24.44 28.58
CA ARG A 603 -18.51 -24.04 29.83
C ARG A 603 -18.26 -22.57 30.09
N ASP A 604 -19.20 -21.94 30.81
CA ASP A 604 -19.07 -20.57 31.27
C ASP A 604 -17.72 -20.29 31.95
N PRO A 605 -16.96 -19.31 31.44
CA PRO A 605 -15.72 -18.89 32.08
C PRO A 605 -15.96 -18.30 33.47
N LYS A 606 -15.04 -18.58 34.39
CA LYS A 606 -15.18 -18.16 35.81
C LYS A 606 -14.94 -16.67 36.05
N ASN A 607 -14.19 -16.04 35.17
CA ASN A 607 -13.81 -14.63 35.24
C ASN A 607 -13.39 -14.14 33.85
N PHE A 608 -13.12 -12.84 33.74
CA PHE A 608 -12.79 -12.19 32.48
C PHE A 608 -11.52 -12.76 31.81
N GLU A 609 -10.43 -13.00 32.55
CA GLU A 609 -9.20 -13.58 31.99
C GLU A 609 -9.45 -14.98 31.40
N MET A 610 -10.24 -15.81 32.08
CA MET A 610 -10.64 -17.12 31.56
C MET A 610 -11.57 -16.99 30.35
N PHE A 611 -12.40 -15.95 30.29
CA PHE A 611 -13.23 -15.68 29.11
C PHE A 611 -12.35 -15.38 27.89
N LEU A 612 -11.34 -14.52 28.03
CA LEU A 612 -10.39 -14.23 26.95
C LEU A 612 -9.72 -15.52 26.46
N TYR A 613 -9.20 -16.33 27.37
CA TYR A 613 -8.54 -17.59 27.04
C TYR A 613 -9.49 -18.56 26.29
N VAL A 614 -10.71 -18.77 26.80
CA VAL A 614 -11.66 -19.68 26.14
C VAL A 614 -12.08 -19.13 24.78
N ASN A 615 -12.19 -17.81 24.63
CA ASN A 615 -12.46 -17.19 23.33
C ASN A 615 -11.31 -17.38 22.33
N HIS A 616 -10.04 -17.32 22.75
CA HIS A 616 -8.91 -17.68 21.87
C HIS A 616 -9.00 -19.13 21.41
N VAL A 617 -9.30 -20.07 22.31
CA VAL A 617 -9.44 -21.48 21.97
C VAL A 617 -10.62 -21.71 21.03
N LEU A 618 -11.75 -21.05 21.29
CA LEU A 618 -12.95 -21.09 20.44
C LEU A 618 -12.64 -20.64 19.01
N GLN A 619 -12.00 -19.48 18.84
CA GLN A 619 -11.59 -18.98 17.53
C GLN A 619 -10.60 -19.94 16.87
N ALA A 620 -9.57 -20.39 17.60
CA ALA A 620 -8.55 -21.27 17.06
C ALA A 620 -9.13 -22.58 16.52
N GLU A 621 -10.02 -23.24 17.27
CA GLU A 621 -10.66 -24.48 16.82
C GLU A 621 -11.65 -24.23 15.66
N GLY A 622 -12.40 -23.13 15.69
CA GLY A 622 -13.31 -22.75 14.60
C GLY A 622 -12.60 -22.47 13.27
N ILE A 623 -11.57 -21.62 13.30
CA ILE A 623 -10.77 -21.30 12.11
C ILE A 623 -10.00 -22.54 11.61
N LYS A 624 -9.43 -23.34 12.52
CA LYS A 624 -8.80 -24.61 12.16
C LYS A 624 -9.78 -25.55 11.44
N MET A 625 -11.03 -25.62 11.89
CA MET A 625 -12.06 -26.44 11.24
C MET A 625 -12.26 -26.05 9.77
N GLY A 626 -12.29 -24.74 9.48
CA GLY A 626 -12.39 -24.24 8.12
C GLY A 626 -11.13 -24.47 7.29
N ILE A 627 -9.95 -24.13 7.81
CA ILE A 627 -8.66 -24.40 7.12
C ILE A 627 -8.53 -25.89 6.77
N GLU A 628 -8.85 -26.78 7.70
CA GLU A 628 -8.81 -28.22 7.45
C GLU A 628 -9.85 -28.65 6.41
N GLY A 629 -11.08 -28.11 6.46
CA GLY A 629 -12.13 -28.38 5.47
C GLY A 629 -11.69 -28.02 4.06
N HIS A 630 -11.20 -26.78 3.87
CA HIS A 630 -10.72 -26.29 2.59
C HIS A 630 -9.55 -27.14 2.06
N ARG A 631 -8.57 -27.47 2.91
CA ARG A 631 -7.41 -28.29 2.51
C ARG A 631 -7.78 -29.74 2.18
N LYS A 632 -8.69 -30.36 2.93
CA LYS A 632 -9.17 -31.73 2.65
C LYS A 632 -9.92 -31.82 1.32
N ALA A 633 -10.52 -30.72 0.87
CA ALA A 633 -11.26 -30.65 -0.39
C ALA A 633 -10.36 -30.43 -1.62
N MET A 634 -9.04 -30.30 -1.49
CA MET A 634 -8.15 -30.25 -2.65
C MET A 634 -8.36 -31.49 -3.55
N PRO A 635 -8.48 -31.36 -4.90
CA PRO A 635 -8.27 -30.15 -5.71
C PRO A 635 -9.53 -29.33 -6.01
N TYR A 636 -10.68 -29.62 -5.40
CA TYR A 636 -11.89 -28.81 -5.60
C TYR A 636 -11.69 -27.38 -5.06
N CYS A 637 -11.21 -27.27 -3.82
CA CYS A 637 -10.79 -26.02 -3.18
C CYS A 637 -9.27 -25.88 -3.27
N MET A 638 -8.78 -24.72 -3.70
CA MET A 638 -7.35 -24.47 -3.95
C MET A 638 -6.80 -23.28 -3.15
N GLY A 639 -7.57 -22.70 -2.23
CA GLY A 639 -7.07 -21.63 -1.36
C GLY A 639 -7.91 -21.42 -0.11
N SER A 640 -7.23 -20.98 0.95
CA SER A 640 -7.83 -20.63 2.23
C SER A 640 -7.08 -19.44 2.83
N LEU A 641 -7.67 -18.25 2.73
CA LEU A 641 -7.24 -17.01 3.34
C LEU A 641 -8.29 -16.62 4.39
N TYR A 642 -7.93 -16.69 5.67
CA TYR A 642 -8.82 -16.35 6.78
C TYR A 642 -8.71 -14.88 7.22
#